data_AF-A0A524MMN3-F1
#
_entry.id   AF-A0A524MMN3-F1
#
_cell.length_a   1.000
_cell.length_b   1.000
_cell.length_c   1.000
_cell.angle_alpha   90.00
_cell.angle_beta   90.00
_cell.angle_gamma   90.00
#
_symmetry.space_group_name_H-M   'P 1'
#
loop_
_entity.id
_entity.type
_entity.pdbx_description
1 polymer ?
#
loop_
_entity_poly.entity_id
_entity_poly.type
_entity_poly.pdbx_seq_one_letter_code
_entity_poly.pdbx_strand_id
1 'polypeptide(L)'
;GNSVVTERGSTGGWFTVVESGLVISPEDVAVDVRGNVYVADTGSNRVLMLPLGTSNMTTFVIQAEDFDLGGEGVGYHDTTVGNEGGAYRLAEDVDILQVSNAGQRYCVGWTAPGEWMRYTVTVPTSGTFTVKTIFGAVGSGGAFHIEVDGTNVTGSLAVPNTGGWTTWASVSSPGITLSAGQHVFGLFLNAAGSGGFVGTCDYMEFSITSFSPGAQTPYGGVAWAVPGSVEIEDFDVGGQAIAYSDTTAGNEGGAYRGAEDVDIAGHASANNGNCIGWTKAGEWLEYTINVASSTNYTIRSRVASLGAGGTFHYQIDGTNVTGSLTVPNTGGWYNWQNVSTANVAIAAGQHVLRLAMDTVGASGFVGALDTITLSTVAASVQAPYGGVAWVMPGTVEVENFDTGGQTVAYSDTTGGNEGGAYRGAEDVDIAGHASANNGNCIGWTKAGEWLEYTINVVTPGSYVLQARVASLGAGGTFHIELDGTNVTGSLTVPNTGDWFSWQIRSSGNVSIGAGQHVMRLSLDSNGALGYVGAFDYVRMMTQTPYGGVPWTVPGAVNVENFDVGGQGLSYSDTTGGNAGGSYRTGEDVDIAFDSTASNNQSVGWTKAGEWMEYTITNAAPGPYVIQTRVASVGLGGTFHIELDGTNVAGPMLVPNTGGWSAWTTVN
;
A
#
# COMPACT_ATOMS: atom_id res chain seq x y z
N GLY A 1 -20.54 -44.41 -29.23
CA GLY A 1 -20.02 -44.47 -30.62
C GLY A 1 -18.94 -43.46 -30.93
N ASN A 2 -19.05 -42.21 -30.46
CA ASN A 2 -18.17 -41.10 -30.89
C ASN A 2 -17.06 -40.72 -29.89
N SER A 3 -16.68 -41.59 -28.95
CA SER A 3 -15.64 -41.28 -27.94
C SER A 3 -15.89 -40.02 -27.10
N VAL A 4 -17.15 -39.64 -26.92
CA VAL A 4 -17.62 -38.46 -26.16
C VAL A 4 -18.79 -38.82 -25.26
N VAL A 5 -18.95 -38.07 -24.16
CA VAL A 5 -20.16 -38.07 -23.32
C VAL A 5 -20.89 -36.76 -23.55
N THR A 6 -22.19 -36.82 -23.83
CA THR A 6 -23.00 -35.63 -24.09
C THR A 6 -24.19 -35.53 -23.15
N GLU A 7 -24.42 -34.36 -22.57
CA GLU A 7 -25.64 -34.06 -21.80
C GLU A 7 -26.69 -33.41 -22.71
N ARG A 8 -27.95 -33.85 -22.61
CA ARG A 8 -29.07 -33.24 -23.35
C ARG A 8 -29.90 -32.37 -22.43
N GLY A 9 -30.03 -31.08 -22.77
CA GLY A 9 -30.87 -30.14 -22.03
C GLY A 9 -32.35 -30.55 -22.02
N SER A 10 -33.04 -30.26 -20.91
CA SER A 10 -34.43 -30.69 -20.65
C SER A 10 -35.48 -30.14 -21.60
N THR A 11 -35.16 -29.10 -22.36
CA THR A 11 -36.02 -28.48 -23.38
C THR A 11 -35.85 -29.09 -24.78
N GLY A 12 -34.94 -30.06 -24.95
CA GLY A 12 -34.74 -30.76 -26.22
C GLY A 12 -34.11 -29.87 -27.30
N GLY A 13 -32.78 -29.91 -27.43
CA GLY A 13 -32.08 -29.22 -28.53
C GLY A 13 -30.55 -29.07 -28.37
N TRP A 14 -30.02 -29.29 -27.17
CA TRP A 14 -28.59 -29.16 -26.87
C TRP A 14 -27.93 -30.51 -26.62
N PHE A 15 -26.72 -30.72 -27.14
CA PHE A 15 -25.79 -31.73 -26.63
C PHE A 15 -24.54 -31.01 -26.09
N THR A 16 -24.36 -31.00 -24.77
CA THR A 16 -23.14 -30.50 -24.12
C THR A 16 -22.11 -31.62 -24.12
N VAL A 17 -20.96 -31.46 -24.76
CA VAL A 17 -19.88 -32.46 -24.61
C VAL A 17 -19.28 -32.31 -23.22
N VAL A 18 -19.57 -33.28 -22.36
CA VAL A 18 -19.11 -33.33 -20.95
C VAL A 18 -17.66 -33.83 -20.87
N GLU A 19 -17.20 -34.62 -21.85
CA GLU A 19 -15.82 -35.11 -21.99
C GLU A 19 -15.54 -35.58 -23.44
N SER A 20 -14.29 -35.41 -23.91
CA SER A 20 -13.80 -35.95 -25.19
C SER A 20 -12.51 -36.77 -25.03
N GLY A 21 -12.21 -37.67 -25.98
CA GLY A 21 -10.98 -38.46 -25.96
C GLY A 21 -11.09 -39.81 -25.22
N LEU A 22 -12.30 -40.31 -25.00
CA LEU A 22 -12.55 -41.64 -24.42
C LEU A 22 -12.12 -42.74 -25.41
N VAL A 23 -11.24 -43.65 -25.00
CA VAL A 23 -10.66 -44.64 -25.92
C VAL A 23 -11.61 -45.82 -26.09
N ILE A 24 -12.19 -45.94 -27.29
CA ILE A 24 -12.90 -47.10 -27.84
C ILE A 24 -14.05 -47.63 -26.94
N SER A 25 -15.29 -47.21 -27.24
CA SER A 25 -16.51 -47.84 -26.71
C SER A 25 -16.82 -47.58 -25.21
N PRO A 26 -17.12 -46.33 -24.79
CA PRO A 26 -17.86 -46.13 -23.55
C PRO A 26 -19.24 -46.79 -23.67
N GLU A 27 -19.62 -47.58 -22.67
CA GLU A 27 -20.82 -48.44 -22.72
C GLU A 27 -21.99 -47.93 -21.88
N ASP A 28 -21.72 -47.14 -20.84
CA ASP A 28 -22.77 -46.68 -19.92
C ASP A 28 -22.43 -45.36 -19.23
N VAL A 29 -23.46 -44.66 -18.76
CA VAL A 29 -23.36 -43.44 -17.95
C VAL A 29 -24.32 -43.46 -16.78
N ALA A 30 -23.89 -43.03 -15.61
CA ALA A 30 -24.72 -42.88 -14.42
C ALA A 30 -24.54 -41.49 -13.81
N VAL A 31 -25.59 -40.95 -13.21
CA VAL A 31 -25.54 -39.66 -12.51
C VAL A 31 -25.87 -39.89 -11.05
N ASP A 32 -25.07 -39.34 -10.15
CA ASP A 32 -25.38 -39.39 -8.71
C ASP A 32 -26.33 -38.27 -8.29
N VAL A 33 -26.76 -38.29 -7.03
CA VAL A 33 -27.66 -37.28 -6.46
C VAL A 33 -27.05 -35.87 -6.38
N ARG A 34 -25.75 -35.73 -6.69
CA ARG A 34 -24.99 -34.48 -6.72
C ARG A 34 -24.72 -34.00 -8.15
N GLY A 35 -25.24 -34.70 -9.16
CA GLY A 35 -25.08 -34.35 -10.57
C GLY A 35 -23.75 -34.78 -11.21
N ASN A 36 -22.92 -35.57 -10.50
CA ASN A 36 -21.67 -36.08 -11.08
C ASN A 36 -21.98 -37.15 -12.12
N VAL A 37 -21.35 -37.07 -13.29
CA VAL A 37 -21.50 -38.05 -14.37
C VAL A 37 -20.39 -39.09 -14.28
N TYR A 38 -20.76 -40.34 -14.09
CA TYR A 38 -19.87 -41.50 -14.12
C TYR A 38 -19.98 -42.17 -15.48
N VAL A 39 -18.84 -42.37 -16.14
CA VAL A 39 -18.75 -42.93 -17.49
C VAL A 39 -18.01 -44.26 -17.42
N ALA A 40 -18.65 -45.34 -17.85
CA ALA A 40 -18.00 -46.64 -18.03
C ALA A 40 -17.20 -46.62 -19.35
N ASP A 41 -15.93 -46.23 -19.27
CA ASP A 41 -14.98 -46.18 -20.38
C ASP A 41 -14.34 -47.57 -20.57
N THR A 42 -15.18 -48.54 -20.96
CA THR A 42 -14.85 -49.97 -20.96
C THR A 42 -13.60 -50.30 -21.79
N GLY A 43 -13.42 -49.68 -22.96
CA GLY A 43 -12.21 -49.88 -23.77
C GLY A 43 -10.92 -49.37 -23.13
N SER A 44 -11.03 -48.46 -22.16
CA SER A 44 -9.92 -47.92 -21.37
C SER A 44 -9.76 -48.61 -20.01
N ASN A 45 -10.56 -49.64 -19.70
CA ASN A 45 -10.58 -50.34 -18.40
C ASN A 45 -10.75 -49.40 -17.19
N ARG A 46 -11.55 -48.34 -17.31
CA ARG A 46 -11.78 -47.37 -16.23
C ARG A 46 -13.23 -46.93 -16.11
N VAL A 47 -13.58 -46.43 -14.94
CA VAL A 47 -14.76 -45.59 -14.73
C VAL A 47 -14.27 -44.17 -14.53
N LEU A 48 -14.68 -43.25 -15.39
CA LEU A 48 -14.35 -41.83 -15.30
C LEU A 48 -15.48 -41.10 -14.56
N MET A 49 -15.16 -40.38 -13.49
CA MET A 49 -16.11 -39.52 -12.80
C MET A 49 -15.86 -38.07 -13.21
N LEU A 50 -16.90 -37.43 -13.73
CA LEU A 50 -16.94 -36.03 -14.13
C LEU A 50 -17.83 -35.29 -13.14
N PRO A 51 -17.28 -34.46 -12.25
CA PRO A 51 -18.09 -33.69 -11.33
C PRO A 51 -19.05 -32.72 -12.05
N LEU A 52 -20.19 -32.41 -11.42
CA LEU A 52 -21.09 -31.39 -11.95
C LEU A 52 -20.33 -30.06 -12.10
N GLY A 53 -20.31 -29.48 -13.31
CA GLY A 53 -19.62 -28.22 -13.60
C GLY A 53 -18.14 -28.32 -14.00
N THR A 54 -17.55 -29.51 -14.21
CA THR A 54 -16.12 -29.61 -14.60
C THR A 54 -15.76 -29.28 -16.05
N SER A 55 -16.68 -28.78 -16.87
CA SER A 55 -16.31 -28.22 -18.17
C SER A 55 -16.16 -26.71 -18.06
N ASN A 56 -14.91 -26.22 -18.10
CA ASN A 56 -14.67 -24.92 -18.71
C ASN A 56 -15.23 -25.02 -20.13
N MET A 57 -16.47 -24.54 -20.31
CA MET A 57 -17.28 -24.75 -21.50
C MET A 57 -16.56 -24.10 -22.70
N THR A 58 -15.73 -24.88 -23.38
CA THR A 58 -14.97 -24.40 -24.54
C THR A 58 -15.69 -24.70 -25.83
N THR A 59 -16.56 -25.72 -25.86
CA THR A 59 -17.38 -26.08 -27.02
C THR A 59 -18.79 -26.60 -26.67
N PHE A 60 -19.77 -26.39 -27.56
CA PHE A 60 -21.10 -27.02 -27.50
C PHE A 60 -21.62 -27.37 -28.90
N VAL A 61 -22.52 -28.36 -29.02
CA VAL A 61 -23.02 -28.86 -30.31
C VAL A 61 -24.54 -28.75 -30.44
N ILE A 62 -25.01 -28.30 -31.60
CA ILE A 62 -26.41 -28.28 -32.04
C ILE A 62 -26.57 -29.25 -33.20
N GLN A 63 -27.47 -30.23 -33.09
CA GLN A 63 -27.82 -31.07 -34.25
C GLN A 63 -28.69 -30.27 -35.22
N ALA A 64 -28.44 -30.38 -36.52
CA ALA A 64 -29.16 -29.61 -37.52
C ALA A 64 -30.67 -29.93 -37.49
N GLU A 65 -31.03 -31.18 -37.25
CA GLU A 65 -32.42 -31.65 -37.15
C GLU A 65 -33.16 -31.24 -35.86
N ASP A 66 -32.46 -30.69 -34.86
CA ASP A 66 -33.02 -30.29 -33.55
C ASP A 66 -33.34 -28.78 -33.53
N PHE A 67 -33.95 -28.27 -34.60
CA PHE A 67 -34.41 -26.87 -34.67
C PHE A 67 -35.62 -26.59 -33.76
N ASP A 68 -35.82 -25.30 -33.45
CA ASP A 68 -36.85 -24.83 -32.54
C ASP A 68 -38.25 -25.29 -32.97
N LEU A 69 -39.10 -25.60 -31.99
CA LEU A 69 -40.51 -25.85 -32.23
C LEU A 69 -41.23 -24.55 -32.61
N GLY A 70 -42.35 -24.66 -33.32
CA GLY A 70 -43.18 -23.51 -33.70
C GLY A 70 -43.73 -23.58 -35.12
N GLY A 71 -43.20 -24.50 -35.92
CA GLY A 71 -43.61 -24.73 -37.30
C GLY A 71 -43.01 -23.74 -38.30
N GLU A 72 -43.52 -23.82 -39.52
CA GLU A 72 -43.17 -23.02 -40.68
C GLU A 72 -43.26 -21.50 -40.41
N GLY A 73 -42.21 -20.76 -40.75
CA GLY A 73 -42.04 -19.33 -40.49
C GLY A 73 -41.62 -18.96 -39.05
N VAL A 74 -41.57 -19.92 -38.13
CA VAL A 74 -41.15 -19.70 -36.73
C VAL A 74 -39.86 -20.43 -36.41
N GLY A 75 -39.89 -21.77 -36.43
CA GLY A 75 -38.74 -22.63 -36.12
C GLY A 75 -37.90 -22.98 -37.35
N TYR A 76 -38.53 -22.97 -38.53
CA TYR A 76 -37.89 -23.22 -39.82
C TYR A 76 -38.67 -22.55 -40.96
N HIS A 77 -38.09 -22.53 -42.15
CA HIS A 77 -38.76 -22.29 -43.43
C HIS A 77 -38.26 -23.32 -44.43
N ASP A 78 -39.16 -24.15 -44.94
CA ASP A 78 -38.89 -25.11 -46.02
C ASP A 78 -39.58 -24.65 -47.31
N THR A 79 -38.94 -24.83 -48.46
CA THR A 79 -39.52 -24.40 -49.75
C THR A 79 -40.39 -25.48 -50.39
N THR A 80 -40.36 -26.68 -49.83
CA THR A 80 -41.14 -27.84 -50.24
C THR A 80 -42.12 -28.24 -49.14
N VAL A 81 -43.04 -29.15 -49.46
CA VAL A 81 -44.06 -29.62 -48.51
C VAL A 81 -43.77 -31.07 -48.16
N GLY A 82 -43.65 -31.34 -46.87
CA GLY A 82 -43.34 -32.64 -46.28
C GLY A 82 -41.85 -32.97 -46.30
N ASN A 83 -41.41 -33.66 -45.25
CA ASN A 83 -40.05 -34.18 -45.11
C ASN A 83 -39.76 -35.33 -46.10
N GLU A 84 -39.04 -35.03 -47.19
CA GLU A 84 -38.59 -35.96 -48.23
C GLU A 84 -37.65 -37.05 -47.69
N GLY A 85 -36.86 -36.73 -46.67
CA GLY A 85 -35.98 -37.69 -46.00
C GLY A 85 -36.74 -38.76 -45.20
N GLY A 86 -37.99 -38.47 -44.83
CA GLY A 86 -38.93 -39.42 -44.24
C GLY A 86 -38.54 -39.89 -42.84
N ALA A 87 -37.68 -39.17 -42.11
CA ALA A 87 -37.17 -39.58 -40.81
C ALA A 87 -37.17 -38.41 -39.82
N TYR A 88 -37.57 -38.66 -38.56
CA TYR A 88 -37.61 -37.67 -37.45
C TYR A 88 -38.49 -36.44 -37.74
N ARG A 89 -39.25 -35.96 -36.75
CA ARG A 89 -40.13 -34.77 -36.88
C ARG A 89 -41.05 -34.79 -38.11
N LEU A 90 -41.64 -35.96 -38.42
CA LEU A 90 -42.45 -36.25 -39.62
C LEU A 90 -43.68 -35.35 -39.89
N ALA A 91 -44.05 -34.49 -38.93
CA ALA A 91 -45.15 -33.55 -39.07
C ALA A 91 -44.69 -32.18 -39.60
N GLU A 92 -43.39 -31.99 -39.76
CA GLU A 92 -42.77 -30.75 -40.22
C GLU A 92 -42.15 -30.98 -41.60
N ASP A 93 -42.00 -29.89 -42.36
CA ASP A 93 -41.60 -29.98 -43.77
C ASP A 93 -40.09 -30.14 -43.95
N VAL A 94 -39.25 -29.82 -42.94
CA VAL A 94 -37.78 -29.96 -43.03
C VAL A 94 -37.35 -31.38 -43.40
N ASP A 95 -36.55 -31.48 -44.46
CA ASP A 95 -36.06 -32.74 -45.03
C ASP A 95 -34.98 -33.42 -44.18
N ILE A 96 -35.38 -34.34 -43.32
CA ILE A 96 -34.48 -35.03 -42.38
C ILE A 96 -34.34 -36.50 -42.78
N LEU A 97 -33.09 -36.95 -43.00
CA LEU A 97 -32.76 -38.35 -43.31
C LEU A 97 -31.92 -39.00 -42.22
N GLN A 98 -31.89 -40.34 -42.23
CA GLN A 98 -31.06 -41.14 -41.33
C GLN A 98 -29.72 -41.52 -42.00
N VAL A 99 -28.60 -41.28 -41.31
CA VAL A 99 -27.24 -41.48 -41.85
C VAL A 99 -26.69 -42.90 -41.59
N SER A 100 -27.22 -43.65 -40.61
CA SER A 100 -26.84 -45.06 -40.37
C SER A 100 -27.87 -45.90 -39.59
N ASN A 101 -27.86 -47.22 -39.75
CA ASN A 101 -28.78 -48.18 -39.08
C ASN A 101 -28.33 -48.62 -37.67
N ALA A 102 -27.28 -48.04 -37.09
CA ALA A 102 -26.68 -48.49 -35.82
C ALA A 102 -26.66 -47.43 -34.70
N GLY A 103 -27.62 -46.51 -34.73
CA GLY A 103 -27.79 -45.45 -33.73
C GLY A 103 -28.55 -44.30 -34.37
N GLN A 104 -29.53 -43.73 -33.66
CA GLN A 104 -30.40 -42.64 -34.13
C GLN A 104 -29.57 -41.40 -34.47
N ARG A 105 -29.05 -41.32 -35.70
CA ARG A 105 -28.27 -40.19 -36.20
C ARG A 105 -28.92 -39.69 -37.46
N TYR A 106 -29.50 -38.50 -37.37
CA TYR A 106 -30.17 -37.83 -38.46
C TYR A 106 -29.28 -36.70 -39.00
N CYS A 107 -29.68 -36.14 -40.12
CA CYS A 107 -29.11 -34.92 -40.67
C CYS A 107 -30.16 -34.28 -41.58
N VAL A 108 -30.00 -32.99 -41.88
CA VAL A 108 -30.91 -32.25 -42.77
C VAL A 108 -30.37 -32.32 -44.20
N GLY A 109 -31.10 -32.97 -45.09
CA GLY A 109 -30.78 -33.12 -46.52
C GLY A 109 -31.62 -32.18 -47.38
N TRP A 110 -31.53 -32.35 -48.71
CA TRP A 110 -32.35 -31.63 -49.71
C TRP A 110 -32.45 -30.11 -49.58
N THR A 111 -31.54 -29.52 -48.82
CA THR A 111 -31.56 -28.08 -48.52
C THR A 111 -31.50 -27.22 -49.79
N ALA A 112 -32.50 -26.36 -49.96
CA ALA A 112 -32.66 -25.49 -51.11
C ALA A 112 -32.39 -24.02 -50.77
N PRO A 113 -32.05 -23.19 -51.77
CA PRO A 113 -31.90 -21.76 -51.58
C PRO A 113 -33.20 -21.11 -51.08
N GLY A 114 -33.10 -20.35 -49.99
CA GLY A 114 -34.22 -19.67 -49.35
C GLY A 114 -34.64 -20.32 -48.03
N GLU A 115 -34.28 -21.58 -47.79
CA GLU A 115 -34.64 -22.31 -46.58
C GLU A 115 -33.85 -21.84 -45.37
N TRP A 116 -34.40 -22.05 -44.17
CA TRP A 116 -33.69 -21.78 -42.93
C TRP A 116 -34.21 -22.59 -41.74
N MET A 117 -33.38 -22.75 -40.72
CA MET A 117 -33.74 -23.35 -39.42
C MET A 117 -33.24 -22.45 -38.29
N ARG A 118 -33.99 -22.37 -37.19
CA ARG A 118 -33.65 -21.58 -35.99
C ARG A 118 -33.43 -22.44 -34.77
N TYR A 119 -32.57 -21.94 -33.88
CA TYR A 119 -32.15 -22.61 -32.66
C TYR A 119 -32.02 -21.58 -31.53
N THR A 120 -32.75 -21.78 -30.44
CA THR A 120 -32.69 -20.92 -29.26
C THR A 120 -31.68 -21.45 -28.26
N VAL A 121 -30.66 -20.65 -27.97
CA VAL A 121 -29.50 -21.03 -27.16
C VAL A 121 -29.39 -20.17 -25.94
N THR A 122 -28.70 -20.68 -24.91
CA THR A 122 -28.22 -19.86 -23.80
C THR A 122 -26.69 -19.86 -23.79
N VAL A 123 -26.09 -18.69 -23.95
CA VAL A 123 -24.65 -18.47 -23.86
C VAL A 123 -24.30 -18.23 -22.39
N PRO A 124 -23.47 -19.08 -21.76
CA PRO A 124 -23.16 -18.96 -20.33
C PRO A 124 -22.22 -17.78 -20.03
N THR A 125 -21.36 -17.42 -20.99
CA THR A 125 -20.35 -16.37 -20.82
C THR A 125 -20.15 -15.61 -22.13
N SER A 126 -20.12 -14.28 -22.05
CA SER A 126 -19.82 -13.41 -23.19
C SER A 126 -18.46 -13.76 -23.80
N GLY A 127 -18.39 -13.82 -25.13
CA GLY A 127 -17.19 -14.29 -25.81
C GLY A 127 -17.25 -14.14 -27.31
N THR A 128 -16.09 -14.35 -27.95
CA THR A 128 -16.01 -14.55 -29.40
C THR A 128 -15.99 -16.04 -29.68
N PHE A 129 -16.96 -16.51 -30.47
CA PHE A 129 -17.18 -17.90 -30.82
C PHE A 129 -16.83 -18.15 -32.29
N THR A 130 -16.21 -19.29 -32.57
CA THR A 130 -16.17 -19.87 -33.92
C THR A 130 -17.21 -20.96 -34.02
N VAL A 131 -18.01 -20.96 -35.08
CA VAL A 131 -19.01 -21.99 -35.37
C VAL A 131 -18.52 -22.85 -36.52
N LYS A 132 -18.30 -24.13 -36.27
CA LYS A 132 -18.06 -25.13 -37.33
C LYS A 132 -19.38 -25.76 -37.71
N THR A 133 -19.83 -25.53 -38.93
CA THR A 133 -21.00 -26.22 -39.50
C THR A 133 -20.54 -27.40 -40.33
N ILE A 134 -21.12 -28.58 -40.11
CA ILE A 134 -20.70 -29.83 -40.76
C ILE A 134 -21.63 -30.13 -41.94
N PHE A 135 -21.07 -30.13 -43.14
CA PHE A 135 -21.81 -30.38 -44.38
C PHE A 135 -21.25 -31.55 -45.18
N GLY A 136 -22.11 -32.20 -45.97
CA GLY A 136 -21.76 -33.10 -47.06
C GLY A 136 -22.34 -32.63 -48.40
N ALA A 137 -21.56 -32.72 -49.47
CA ALA A 137 -21.99 -32.30 -50.81
C ALA A 137 -21.23 -33.05 -51.92
N VAL A 138 -21.89 -33.22 -53.07
CA VAL A 138 -21.30 -33.75 -54.29
C VAL A 138 -21.07 -32.62 -55.31
N GLY A 139 -19.83 -32.46 -55.76
CA GLY A 139 -19.43 -31.34 -56.61
C GLY A 139 -19.24 -30.06 -55.79
N SER A 140 -19.18 -28.88 -56.42
CA SER A 140 -19.17 -27.63 -55.66
C SER A 140 -20.48 -27.54 -54.89
N GLY A 141 -20.44 -27.59 -53.56
CA GLY A 141 -21.61 -27.35 -52.72
C GLY A 141 -22.15 -25.94 -52.90
N GLY A 142 -23.25 -25.65 -52.21
CA GLY A 142 -23.86 -24.32 -52.25
C GLY A 142 -23.19 -23.32 -51.31
N ALA A 143 -23.99 -22.39 -50.81
CA ALA A 143 -23.58 -21.45 -49.79
C ALA A 143 -24.67 -21.25 -48.72
N PHE A 144 -24.24 -20.91 -47.51
CA PHE A 144 -25.10 -20.64 -46.35
C PHE A 144 -24.58 -19.43 -45.57
N HIS A 145 -25.35 -18.94 -44.60
CA HIS A 145 -24.87 -18.00 -43.60
C HIS A 145 -25.52 -18.28 -42.24
N ILE A 146 -24.97 -17.68 -41.19
CA ILE A 146 -25.53 -17.74 -39.84
C ILE A 146 -26.03 -16.36 -39.45
N GLU A 147 -27.25 -16.32 -38.92
CA GLU A 147 -27.80 -15.16 -38.23
C GLU A 147 -27.77 -15.35 -36.70
N VAL A 148 -27.56 -14.26 -35.97
CA VAL A 148 -27.75 -14.16 -34.51
C VAL A 148 -28.75 -13.05 -34.26
N ASP A 149 -29.84 -13.37 -33.56
CA ASP A 149 -30.92 -12.43 -33.21
C ASP A 149 -31.43 -11.64 -34.44
N GLY A 150 -31.54 -12.33 -35.57
CA GLY A 150 -32.00 -11.77 -36.85
C GLY A 150 -30.97 -10.93 -37.61
N THR A 151 -29.70 -10.98 -37.21
CA THR A 151 -28.59 -10.30 -37.91
C THR A 151 -27.63 -11.30 -38.51
N ASN A 152 -27.36 -11.22 -39.81
CA ASN A 152 -26.32 -12.02 -40.47
C ASN A 152 -24.92 -11.66 -39.95
N VAL A 153 -24.27 -12.61 -39.27
CA VAL A 153 -22.97 -12.40 -38.59
C VAL A 153 -21.78 -13.02 -39.33
N THR A 154 -22.00 -13.86 -40.34
CA THR A 154 -20.91 -14.54 -41.06
C THR A 154 -20.69 -14.03 -42.47
N GLY A 155 -21.68 -13.38 -43.07
CA GLY A 155 -21.78 -13.30 -44.53
C GLY A 155 -21.92 -14.70 -45.15
N SER A 156 -21.78 -14.78 -46.48
CA SER A 156 -21.94 -16.04 -47.21
C SER A 156 -20.71 -16.95 -47.08
N LEU A 157 -20.92 -18.17 -46.59
CA LEU A 157 -19.94 -19.24 -46.46
C LEU A 157 -20.20 -20.34 -47.49
N ALA A 158 -19.15 -20.84 -48.15
CA ALA A 158 -19.27 -21.86 -49.19
C ALA A 158 -19.18 -23.28 -48.62
N VAL A 159 -20.06 -24.17 -49.09
CA VAL A 159 -20.04 -25.59 -48.75
C VAL A 159 -19.04 -26.32 -49.67
N PRO A 160 -18.01 -26.99 -49.13
CA PRO A 160 -16.99 -27.66 -49.94
C PRO A 160 -17.53 -28.94 -50.59
N ASN A 161 -16.90 -29.36 -51.70
CA ASN A 161 -17.10 -30.70 -52.25
C ASN A 161 -16.51 -31.73 -51.30
N THR A 162 -17.33 -32.59 -50.72
CA THR A 162 -16.87 -33.67 -49.84
C THR A 162 -16.81 -35.02 -50.54
N GLY A 163 -17.32 -35.12 -51.77
CA GLY A 163 -17.36 -36.35 -52.55
C GLY A 163 -18.58 -37.24 -52.26
N GLY A 164 -19.48 -36.84 -51.37
CA GLY A 164 -20.68 -37.59 -51.04
C GLY A 164 -21.64 -36.80 -50.14
N TRP A 165 -22.95 -37.00 -50.32
CA TRP A 165 -23.99 -36.34 -49.53
C TRP A 165 -23.97 -36.67 -48.04
N THR A 166 -23.31 -37.76 -47.65
CA THR A 166 -23.08 -38.14 -46.25
C THR A 166 -21.58 -38.34 -45.97
N THR A 167 -20.73 -37.63 -46.73
CA THR A 167 -19.29 -37.50 -46.46
C THR A 167 -19.06 -36.10 -45.94
N TRP A 168 -18.44 -35.95 -44.77
CA TRP A 168 -18.55 -34.73 -43.99
C TRP A 168 -17.27 -33.88 -44.03
N ALA A 169 -17.43 -32.57 -44.14
CA ALA A 169 -16.38 -31.59 -43.91
C ALA A 169 -16.92 -30.43 -43.06
N SER A 170 -16.04 -29.78 -42.30
CA SER A 170 -16.41 -28.60 -41.51
C SER A 170 -16.20 -27.31 -42.30
N VAL A 171 -17.12 -26.37 -42.12
CA VAL A 171 -16.99 -24.98 -42.55
C VAL A 171 -16.98 -24.10 -41.31
N SER A 172 -15.87 -23.41 -41.07
CA SER A 172 -15.72 -22.53 -39.90
C SER A 172 -16.21 -21.12 -40.23
N SER A 173 -16.99 -20.53 -39.33
CA SER A 173 -17.32 -19.10 -39.37
C SER A 173 -16.09 -18.24 -39.05
N PRO A 174 -16.13 -16.94 -39.41
CA PRO A 174 -15.36 -15.92 -38.69
C PRO A 174 -15.71 -15.91 -37.19
N GLY A 175 -14.94 -15.20 -36.37
CA GLY A 175 -15.28 -15.00 -34.96
C GLY A 175 -16.59 -14.21 -34.82
N ILE A 176 -17.55 -14.77 -34.10
CA ILE A 176 -18.88 -14.20 -33.81
C ILE A 176 -18.91 -13.80 -32.34
N THR A 177 -19.13 -12.53 -32.04
CA THR A 177 -19.26 -12.05 -30.66
C THR A 177 -20.67 -12.27 -30.14
N LEU A 178 -20.80 -12.95 -29.00
CA LEU A 178 -22.06 -13.18 -28.31
C LEU A 178 -21.96 -12.69 -26.87
N SER A 179 -23.04 -12.13 -26.36
CA SER A 179 -23.19 -11.85 -24.92
C SER A 179 -23.61 -13.10 -24.15
N ALA A 180 -23.40 -13.12 -22.85
CA ALA A 180 -24.08 -14.08 -21.98
C ALA A 180 -25.60 -13.85 -22.02
N GLY A 181 -26.37 -14.94 -21.96
CA GLY A 181 -27.83 -14.91 -22.03
C GLY A 181 -28.39 -15.66 -23.23
N GLN A 182 -29.70 -15.49 -23.47
CA GLN A 182 -30.41 -16.19 -24.53
C GLN A 182 -30.18 -15.52 -25.89
N HIS A 183 -29.91 -16.32 -26.91
CA HIS A 183 -29.74 -15.87 -28.30
C HIS A 183 -30.48 -16.82 -29.25
N VAL A 184 -30.98 -16.30 -30.37
CA VAL A 184 -31.57 -17.09 -31.45
C VAL A 184 -30.59 -17.17 -32.61
N PHE A 185 -30.06 -18.36 -32.91
CA PHE A 185 -29.31 -18.59 -34.14
C PHE A 185 -30.23 -19.01 -35.28
N GLY A 186 -29.92 -18.56 -36.48
CA GLY A 186 -30.51 -19.07 -37.71
C GLY A 186 -29.44 -19.60 -38.67
N LEU A 187 -29.64 -20.81 -39.20
CA LEU A 187 -28.89 -21.33 -40.33
C LEU A 187 -29.68 -21.07 -41.61
N PHE A 188 -29.17 -20.20 -42.48
CA PHE A 188 -29.85 -19.76 -43.71
C PHE A 188 -29.14 -20.28 -44.97
N LEU A 189 -29.91 -20.90 -45.86
CA LEU A 189 -29.43 -21.59 -47.04
C LEU A 189 -29.53 -20.65 -48.25
N ASN A 190 -28.40 -20.20 -48.80
CA ASN A 190 -28.35 -19.04 -49.70
C ASN A 190 -28.43 -19.39 -51.19
N ALA A 191 -27.68 -20.41 -51.60
CA ALA A 191 -27.47 -20.72 -53.01
C ALA A 191 -27.13 -22.19 -53.19
N ALA A 192 -27.65 -22.81 -54.25
CA ALA A 192 -27.44 -24.21 -54.54
C ALA A 192 -26.07 -24.43 -55.19
N GLY A 193 -25.48 -25.58 -54.89
CA GLY A 193 -24.28 -26.07 -55.55
C GLY A 193 -24.58 -26.72 -56.90
N SER A 194 -23.55 -27.34 -57.51
CA SER A 194 -23.68 -28.09 -58.76
C SER A 194 -24.61 -29.30 -58.65
N GLY A 195 -24.85 -29.78 -57.43
CA GLY A 195 -25.78 -30.88 -57.14
C GLY A 195 -27.25 -30.46 -57.01
N GLY A 196 -27.58 -29.17 -57.18
CA GLY A 196 -28.95 -28.64 -57.08
C GLY A 196 -29.39 -28.23 -55.67
N PHE A 197 -28.60 -28.58 -54.65
CA PHE A 197 -28.87 -28.31 -53.23
C PHE A 197 -27.70 -27.56 -52.58
N VAL A 198 -27.91 -26.96 -51.41
CA VAL A 198 -26.83 -26.31 -50.65
C VAL A 198 -25.86 -27.35 -50.09
N GLY A 199 -26.39 -28.40 -49.49
CA GLY A 199 -25.64 -29.52 -48.93
C GLY A 199 -26.46 -30.26 -47.87
N THR A 200 -26.00 -31.43 -47.46
CA THR A 200 -26.58 -32.11 -46.29
C THR A 200 -25.90 -31.57 -45.03
N CYS A 201 -26.64 -31.06 -44.06
CA CYS A 201 -26.12 -30.52 -42.79
C CYS A 201 -26.27 -31.54 -41.65
N ASP A 202 -25.19 -31.84 -40.93
CA ASP A 202 -25.19 -32.78 -39.78
C ASP A 202 -25.37 -32.00 -38.47
N TYR A 203 -24.38 -31.22 -38.05
CA TYR A 203 -24.44 -30.43 -36.83
C TYR A 203 -23.61 -29.15 -36.91
N MET A 204 -23.79 -28.27 -35.93
CA MET A 204 -22.98 -27.08 -35.68
C MET A 204 -22.26 -27.21 -34.34
N GLU A 205 -20.95 -27.03 -34.34
CA GLU A 205 -20.11 -26.97 -33.13
C GLU A 205 -19.67 -25.53 -32.88
N PHE A 206 -20.05 -24.98 -31.73
CA PHE A 206 -19.60 -23.68 -31.25
C PHE A 206 -18.35 -23.88 -30.42
N SER A 207 -17.34 -23.06 -30.63
CA SER A 207 -16.11 -23.05 -29.84
C SER A 207 -15.81 -21.63 -29.39
N ILE A 208 -15.68 -21.38 -28.09
CA ILE A 208 -15.20 -20.08 -27.60
C ILE A 208 -13.71 -19.94 -27.95
N THR A 209 -13.37 -18.82 -28.58
CA THR A 209 -12.00 -18.50 -29.02
C THR A 209 -11.34 -17.43 -28.17
N SER A 210 -12.15 -16.55 -27.57
CA SER A 210 -11.73 -15.63 -26.52
C SER A 210 -12.93 -15.27 -25.65
N PHE A 211 -12.72 -15.16 -24.35
CA PHE A 211 -13.69 -14.53 -23.46
C PHE A 211 -13.72 -13.03 -23.75
N SER A 212 -14.90 -12.45 -23.85
CA SER A 212 -15.09 -11.00 -23.83
C SER A 212 -15.65 -10.71 -22.45
N PRO A 213 -14.87 -10.16 -21.51
CA PRO A 213 -15.41 -9.84 -20.19
C PRO A 213 -16.67 -8.99 -20.38
N GLY A 214 -17.79 -9.43 -19.80
CA GLY A 214 -18.85 -8.48 -19.49
C GLY A 214 -18.23 -7.36 -18.64
N ALA A 215 -18.66 -6.12 -18.83
CA ALA A 215 -18.19 -5.06 -17.95
C ALA A 215 -18.66 -5.38 -16.53
N GLN A 216 -17.72 -5.52 -15.60
CA GLN A 216 -18.03 -5.45 -14.18
C GLN A 216 -18.64 -4.08 -13.88
N THR A 217 -19.73 -4.06 -13.12
CA THR A 217 -20.41 -2.83 -12.73
C THR A 217 -20.67 -2.81 -11.24
N PRO A 218 -20.69 -1.63 -10.60
CA PRO A 218 -20.95 -1.53 -9.17
C PRO A 218 -22.29 -2.16 -8.81
N TYR A 219 -22.36 -2.84 -7.66
CA TYR A 219 -23.64 -3.29 -7.12
C TYR A 219 -24.62 -2.12 -6.99
N GLY A 220 -25.86 -2.31 -7.46
CA GLY A 220 -26.87 -1.23 -7.50
C GLY A 220 -26.54 -0.05 -8.42
N GLY A 221 -25.50 -0.16 -9.26
CA GLY A 221 -25.06 0.88 -10.19
C GLY A 221 -24.32 2.05 -9.55
N VAL A 222 -24.00 1.98 -8.26
CA VAL A 222 -23.32 3.04 -7.50
C VAL A 222 -22.11 2.46 -6.77
N ALA A 223 -20.94 3.09 -6.94
CA ALA A 223 -19.75 2.70 -6.21
C ALA A 223 -19.88 3.02 -4.72
N TRP A 224 -19.37 2.13 -3.87
CA TRP A 224 -19.38 2.31 -2.42
C TRP A 224 -18.54 3.51 -1.99
N ALA A 225 -19.11 4.43 -1.22
CA ALA A 225 -18.38 5.58 -0.72
C ALA A 225 -17.33 5.16 0.33
N VAL A 226 -16.10 5.67 0.17
CA VAL A 226 -15.00 5.47 1.12
C VAL A 226 -14.50 6.84 1.58
N PRO A 227 -14.45 7.17 2.89
CA PRO A 227 -14.76 6.30 4.04
C PRO A 227 -16.21 5.80 4.10
N GLY A 228 -16.40 4.55 4.53
CA GLY A 228 -17.71 3.91 4.58
C GLY A 228 -17.62 2.39 4.81
N SER A 229 -18.78 1.73 4.76
CA SER A 229 -18.90 0.28 4.89
C SER A 229 -19.44 -0.33 3.59
N VAL A 230 -18.90 -1.50 3.24
CA VAL A 230 -19.31 -2.35 2.12
C VAL A 230 -19.91 -3.62 2.72
N GLU A 231 -21.11 -3.98 2.29
CA GLU A 231 -21.73 -5.27 2.63
C GLU A 231 -21.13 -6.35 1.71
N ILE A 232 -20.63 -7.44 2.28
CA ILE A 232 -19.80 -8.39 1.53
C ILE A 232 -20.61 -9.16 0.49
N GLU A 233 -21.87 -9.46 0.78
CA GLU A 233 -22.82 -10.09 -0.13
C GLU A 233 -23.29 -9.18 -1.29
N ASP A 234 -22.99 -7.88 -1.22
CA ASP A 234 -23.28 -6.89 -2.26
C ASP A 234 -22.04 -6.62 -3.16
N PHE A 235 -21.38 -7.71 -3.57
CA PHE A 235 -20.31 -7.68 -4.57
C PHE A 235 -20.79 -7.18 -5.93
N ASP A 236 -19.88 -6.76 -6.80
CA ASP A 236 -20.20 -6.19 -8.10
C ASP A 236 -21.02 -7.14 -8.99
N VAL A 237 -21.63 -6.57 -10.03
CA VAL A 237 -22.36 -7.34 -11.05
C VAL A 237 -21.42 -7.65 -12.19
N GLY A 238 -21.37 -8.91 -12.60
CA GLY A 238 -20.49 -9.40 -13.66
C GLY A 238 -20.45 -10.92 -13.79
N GLY A 239 -20.83 -11.63 -12.72
CA GLY A 239 -20.86 -13.09 -12.68
C GLY A 239 -19.50 -13.72 -12.35
N GLN A 240 -19.48 -15.06 -12.36
CA GLN A 240 -18.30 -15.88 -12.13
C GLN A 240 -17.12 -15.48 -13.03
N ALA A 241 -15.92 -15.45 -12.45
CA ALA A 241 -14.65 -15.02 -13.04
C ALA A 241 -14.57 -13.54 -13.47
N ILE A 242 -15.61 -12.73 -13.22
CA ILE A 242 -15.63 -11.29 -13.51
C ILE A 242 -15.74 -10.50 -12.20
N ALA A 243 -16.86 -10.62 -11.49
CA ALA A 243 -17.10 -9.89 -10.24
C ALA A 243 -16.87 -10.74 -8.98
N TYR A 244 -16.86 -12.06 -9.13
CA TYR A 244 -16.50 -13.01 -8.08
C TYR A 244 -15.91 -14.28 -8.70
N SER A 245 -15.30 -15.13 -7.87
CA SER A 245 -14.96 -16.51 -8.19
C SER A 245 -15.34 -17.39 -7.01
N ASP A 246 -16.35 -18.24 -7.20
CA ASP A 246 -16.71 -19.31 -6.29
C ASP A 246 -16.14 -20.65 -6.82
N THR A 247 -15.69 -21.54 -5.93
CA THR A 247 -15.17 -22.86 -6.33
C THR A 247 -16.22 -23.96 -6.32
N THR A 248 -17.41 -23.62 -5.85
CA THR A 248 -18.61 -24.45 -5.80
C THR A 248 -19.70 -23.87 -6.68
N ALA A 249 -20.56 -24.75 -7.19
CA ALA A 249 -21.69 -24.35 -8.02
C ALA A 249 -22.91 -24.11 -7.14
N GLY A 250 -23.58 -22.98 -7.35
CA GLY A 250 -24.75 -22.54 -6.61
C GLY A 250 -24.45 -22.05 -5.20
N ASN A 251 -25.32 -21.16 -4.71
CA ASN A 251 -25.25 -20.60 -3.36
C ASN A 251 -25.71 -21.63 -2.29
N GLU A 252 -24.75 -22.26 -1.60
CA GLU A 252 -24.96 -23.23 -0.51
C GLU A 252 -25.73 -22.63 0.68
N GLY A 253 -25.56 -21.32 0.93
CA GLY A 253 -26.24 -20.61 2.01
C GLY A 253 -27.73 -20.35 1.72
N GLY A 254 -28.14 -20.39 0.45
CA GLY A 254 -29.52 -20.36 -0.02
C GLY A 254 -30.25 -19.03 0.22
N ALA A 255 -29.54 -17.96 0.60
CA ALA A 255 -30.12 -16.64 0.84
C ALA A 255 -29.50 -15.62 -0.10
N TYR A 256 -30.32 -14.68 -0.60
CA TYR A 256 -29.90 -13.51 -1.39
C TYR A 256 -29.11 -13.83 -2.68
N ARG A 257 -29.40 -13.11 -3.77
CA ARG A 257 -28.75 -13.34 -5.08
C ARG A 257 -28.65 -14.81 -5.51
N GLY A 258 -29.70 -15.61 -5.31
CA GLY A 258 -29.67 -17.06 -5.56
C GLY A 258 -29.48 -17.53 -7.02
N ALA A 259 -29.20 -16.60 -7.95
CA ALA A 259 -28.75 -16.92 -9.30
C ALA A 259 -27.21 -16.90 -9.43
N GLU A 260 -26.52 -16.32 -8.46
CA GLU A 260 -25.05 -16.30 -8.36
C GLU A 260 -24.58 -17.49 -7.52
N ASP A 261 -23.32 -17.91 -7.73
CA ASP A 261 -22.76 -19.07 -7.03
C ASP A 261 -22.24 -18.75 -5.63
N VAL A 262 -22.00 -17.47 -5.30
CA VAL A 262 -21.46 -17.07 -3.99
C VAL A 262 -22.35 -17.59 -2.85
N ASP A 263 -21.72 -18.28 -1.90
CA ASP A 263 -22.37 -18.87 -0.73
C ASP A 263 -22.83 -17.82 0.31
N ILE A 264 -24.04 -17.28 0.11
CA ILE A 264 -24.62 -16.23 0.96
C ILE A 264 -25.64 -16.83 1.94
N ALA A 265 -25.43 -16.58 3.23
CA ALA A 265 -26.24 -17.05 4.33
C ALA A 265 -27.10 -15.92 4.92
N GLY A 266 -28.37 -16.21 5.21
CA GLY A 266 -29.25 -15.31 5.94
C GLY A 266 -29.15 -15.51 7.45
N HIS A 267 -28.76 -14.48 8.21
CA HIS A 267 -28.72 -14.54 9.67
C HIS A 267 -28.95 -13.18 10.34
N ALA A 268 -29.79 -13.14 11.38
CA ALA A 268 -30.19 -11.90 12.06
C ALA A 268 -29.06 -11.15 12.79
N SER A 269 -27.91 -11.79 13.02
CA SER A 269 -26.75 -11.13 13.64
C SER A 269 -25.79 -10.49 12.62
N ALA A 270 -25.97 -10.76 11.33
CA ALA A 270 -25.29 -10.08 10.25
C ALA A 270 -25.83 -8.64 10.10
N ASN A 271 -25.04 -7.72 9.54
CA ASN A 271 -25.33 -6.28 9.62
C ASN A 271 -26.66 -5.90 8.94
N ASN A 272 -26.92 -6.44 7.75
CA ASN A 272 -28.18 -6.25 7.02
C ASN A 272 -29.08 -7.51 7.00
N GLY A 273 -28.65 -8.59 7.68
CA GLY A 273 -29.32 -9.89 7.68
C GLY A 273 -28.73 -10.93 6.74
N ASN A 274 -27.73 -10.59 5.92
CA ASN A 274 -26.99 -11.52 5.07
C ASN A 274 -25.48 -11.42 5.34
N CYS A 275 -24.75 -12.49 5.07
CA CYS A 275 -23.29 -12.56 5.14
C CYS A 275 -22.82 -13.68 4.20
N ILE A 276 -21.53 -13.76 3.87
CA ILE A 276 -20.99 -14.94 3.16
C ILE A 276 -20.49 -16.00 4.14
N GLY A 277 -20.61 -17.26 3.74
CA GLY A 277 -20.14 -18.44 4.46
C GLY A 277 -19.49 -19.43 3.51
N TRP A 278 -19.18 -20.64 3.98
CA TRP A 278 -18.63 -21.75 3.16
C TRP A 278 -17.42 -21.42 2.30
N THR A 279 -16.73 -20.32 2.63
CA THR A 279 -15.63 -19.76 1.85
C THR A 279 -14.43 -20.72 1.80
N LYS A 280 -13.88 -20.93 0.61
CA LYS A 280 -12.75 -21.83 0.34
C LYS A 280 -11.54 -21.06 -0.16
N ALA A 281 -10.38 -21.68 -0.01
CA ALA A 281 -9.14 -21.13 -0.53
C ALA A 281 -9.22 -21.00 -2.07
N GLY A 282 -8.83 -19.84 -2.59
CA GLY A 282 -8.87 -19.51 -4.01
C GLY A 282 -10.10 -18.70 -4.46
N GLU A 283 -11.12 -18.57 -3.61
CA GLU A 283 -12.31 -17.76 -3.89
C GLU A 283 -12.03 -16.27 -3.72
N TRP A 284 -12.79 -15.44 -4.44
CA TRP A 284 -12.69 -13.98 -4.31
C TRP A 284 -13.96 -13.25 -4.71
N LEU A 285 -14.18 -12.08 -4.12
CA LEU A 285 -15.29 -11.17 -4.43
C LEU A 285 -14.72 -9.77 -4.69
N GLU A 286 -15.31 -9.04 -5.65
CA GLU A 286 -14.90 -7.67 -5.98
C GLU A 286 -16.00 -6.64 -5.78
N TYR A 287 -15.57 -5.42 -5.46
CA TYR A 287 -16.43 -4.27 -5.16
C TYR A 287 -15.85 -3.03 -5.80
N THR A 288 -16.70 -2.26 -6.49
CA THR A 288 -16.32 -0.94 -6.96
C THR A 288 -16.48 0.06 -5.82
N ILE A 289 -15.39 0.69 -5.39
CA ILE A 289 -15.37 1.70 -4.33
C ILE A 289 -15.01 3.07 -4.91
N ASN A 290 -15.46 4.15 -4.27
CA ASN A 290 -15.11 5.53 -4.59
C ASN A 290 -14.50 6.22 -3.36
N VAL A 291 -13.19 6.40 -3.39
CA VAL A 291 -12.36 6.92 -2.31
C VAL A 291 -12.30 8.45 -2.36
N ALA A 292 -12.74 9.08 -1.27
CA ALA A 292 -12.91 10.53 -1.21
C ALA A 292 -11.58 11.31 -1.19
N SER A 293 -10.54 10.77 -0.55
CA SER A 293 -9.26 11.46 -0.37
C SER A 293 -8.07 10.50 -0.33
N SER A 294 -6.95 10.90 -0.93
CA SER A 294 -5.68 10.15 -0.89
C SER A 294 -5.08 10.21 0.51
N THR A 295 -5.25 9.16 1.31
CA THR A 295 -4.75 9.09 2.69
C THR A 295 -4.61 7.63 3.14
N ASN A 296 -4.20 7.45 4.39
CA ASN A 296 -4.13 6.16 5.04
C ASN A 296 -5.50 5.77 5.61
N TYR A 297 -5.92 4.55 5.30
CA TYR A 297 -7.15 3.96 5.77
C TYR A 297 -6.87 2.76 6.69
N THR A 298 -7.75 2.56 7.65
CA THR A 298 -7.92 1.27 8.32
C THR A 298 -8.98 0.49 7.55
N ILE A 299 -8.61 -0.68 7.04
CA ILE A 299 -9.53 -1.67 6.48
C ILE A 299 -9.87 -2.67 7.58
N ARG A 300 -11.15 -2.82 7.90
CA ARG A 300 -11.66 -3.71 8.94
C ARG A 300 -12.72 -4.64 8.38
N SER A 301 -12.67 -5.91 8.76
CA SER A 301 -13.66 -6.92 8.39
C SER A 301 -14.31 -7.52 9.62
N ARG A 302 -15.61 -7.75 9.55
CA ARG A 302 -16.36 -8.50 10.55
C ARG A 302 -16.39 -9.97 10.13
N VAL A 303 -15.76 -10.83 10.92
CA VAL A 303 -15.49 -12.24 10.58
C VAL A 303 -15.91 -13.18 11.72
N ALA A 304 -16.20 -14.44 11.39
CA ALA A 304 -16.58 -15.47 12.36
C ALA A 304 -16.09 -16.87 11.93
N SER A 305 -15.79 -17.73 12.90
CA SER A 305 -15.45 -19.13 12.66
C SER A 305 -15.73 -20.01 13.88
N LEU A 306 -16.16 -21.25 13.63
CA LEU A 306 -16.23 -22.32 14.64
C LEU A 306 -14.93 -23.13 14.61
N GLY A 307 -13.98 -22.77 15.48
CA GLY A 307 -12.61 -23.29 15.45
C GLY A 307 -11.63 -22.28 14.82
N ALA A 308 -10.35 -22.64 14.72
CA ALA A 308 -9.36 -21.78 14.06
C ALA A 308 -9.79 -21.59 12.59
N GLY A 309 -10.05 -20.35 12.20
CA GLY A 309 -10.36 -19.99 10.82
C GLY A 309 -9.12 -19.99 9.93
N GLY A 310 -9.36 -19.68 8.66
CA GLY A 310 -8.33 -19.56 7.65
C GLY A 310 -7.76 -18.15 7.54
N THR A 311 -7.22 -17.82 6.37
CA THR A 311 -6.67 -16.50 6.07
C THR A 311 -7.25 -15.90 4.80
N PHE A 312 -7.28 -14.57 4.73
CA PHE A 312 -7.73 -13.78 3.58
C PHE A 312 -6.90 -12.49 3.45
N HIS A 313 -7.01 -11.79 2.34
CA HIS A 313 -6.41 -10.46 2.17
C HIS A 313 -7.27 -9.54 1.30
N TYR A 314 -6.92 -8.25 1.28
CA TYR A 314 -7.50 -7.27 0.38
C TYR A 314 -6.54 -6.84 -0.71
N GLN A 315 -7.08 -6.63 -1.92
CA GLN A 315 -6.38 -5.98 -3.01
C GLN A 315 -7.08 -4.70 -3.43
N ILE A 316 -6.30 -3.69 -3.82
CA ILE A 316 -6.78 -2.49 -4.52
C ILE A 316 -6.18 -2.53 -5.92
N ASP A 317 -7.05 -2.54 -6.93
CA ASP A 317 -6.67 -2.61 -8.36
C ASP A 317 -5.67 -3.76 -8.66
N GLY A 318 -5.95 -4.93 -8.07
CA GLY A 318 -5.13 -6.14 -8.23
C GLY A 318 -3.85 -6.19 -7.38
N THR A 319 -3.55 -5.15 -6.60
CA THR A 319 -2.38 -5.12 -5.70
C THR A 319 -2.79 -5.52 -4.30
N ASN A 320 -2.16 -6.54 -3.70
CA ASN A 320 -2.37 -6.90 -2.29
C ASN A 320 -1.87 -5.77 -1.37
N VAL A 321 -2.77 -5.18 -0.58
CA VAL A 321 -2.49 -4.01 0.28
C VAL A 321 -2.50 -4.31 1.78
N THR A 322 -2.92 -5.50 2.20
CA THR A 322 -3.01 -5.85 3.64
C THR A 322 -2.04 -6.92 4.08
N GLY A 323 -1.47 -7.69 3.14
CA GLY A 323 -0.92 -9.00 3.48
C GLY A 323 -2.02 -9.93 4.01
N SER A 324 -1.61 -11.07 4.58
CA SER A 324 -2.53 -12.10 5.04
C SER A 324 -3.14 -11.77 6.41
N LEU A 325 -4.47 -11.85 6.51
CA LEU A 325 -5.28 -11.63 7.71
C LEU A 325 -5.92 -12.94 8.16
N THR A 326 -5.83 -13.24 9.45
CA THR A 326 -6.35 -14.49 10.02
C THR A 326 -7.75 -14.31 10.58
N VAL A 327 -8.66 -15.24 10.26
CA VAL A 327 -9.97 -15.35 10.90
C VAL A 327 -9.80 -16.08 12.25
N PRO A 328 -10.04 -15.41 13.40
CA PRO A 328 -9.90 -16.06 14.70
C PRO A 328 -11.03 -17.07 14.96
N ASN A 329 -10.81 -17.96 15.93
CA ASN A 329 -11.89 -18.77 16.49
C ASN A 329 -12.82 -17.89 17.32
N THR A 330 -14.02 -17.65 16.81
CA THR A 330 -15.04 -16.84 17.49
C THR A 330 -16.06 -17.68 18.26
N GLY A 331 -15.91 -19.02 18.24
CA GLY A 331 -16.77 -19.96 18.95
C GLY A 331 -18.10 -20.25 18.26
N GLY A 332 -18.30 -19.77 17.02
CA GLY A 332 -19.51 -20.04 16.24
C GLY A 332 -19.56 -19.23 14.94
N TRP A 333 -20.26 -19.75 13.94
CA TRP A 333 -20.35 -19.17 12.58
C TRP A 333 -21.01 -17.80 12.50
N TYR A 334 -21.72 -17.39 13.55
CA TYR A 334 -22.40 -16.09 13.62
C TYR A 334 -22.02 -15.31 14.89
N ASN A 335 -20.91 -15.69 15.53
CA ASN A 335 -20.28 -14.95 16.60
C ASN A 335 -19.18 -14.10 15.98
N TRP A 336 -19.39 -12.79 15.91
CA TRP A 336 -18.56 -11.93 15.08
C TRP A 336 -17.43 -11.27 15.85
N GLN A 337 -16.26 -11.18 15.23
CA GLN A 337 -15.13 -10.37 15.68
C GLN A 337 -14.61 -9.50 14.55
N ASN A 338 -13.92 -8.42 14.90
CA ASN A 338 -13.28 -7.54 13.93
C ASN A 338 -11.82 -7.93 13.75
N VAL A 339 -11.38 -7.99 12.49
CA VAL A 339 -9.98 -8.09 12.08
C VAL A 339 -9.66 -6.86 11.24
N SER A 340 -8.51 -6.22 11.46
CA SER A 340 -8.19 -4.95 10.79
C SER A 340 -6.71 -4.79 10.48
N THR A 341 -6.43 -4.05 9.40
CA THR A 341 -5.10 -3.51 9.05
C THR A 341 -5.21 -2.00 8.96
N ALA A 342 -4.32 -1.29 9.66
CA ALA A 342 -4.21 0.16 9.61
C ALA A 342 -3.15 0.62 8.61
N ASN A 343 -3.11 1.92 8.32
CA ASN A 343 -2.10 2.56 7.48
C ASN A 343 -2.04 2.04 6.04
N VAL A 344 -3.19 1.63 5.49
CA VAL A 344 -3.30 1.25 4.08
C VAL A 344 -3.45 2.52 3.25
N ALA A 345 -2.42 2.88 2.48
CA ALA A 345 -2.46 4.04 1.60
C ALA A 345 -3.37 3.75 0.39
N ILE A 346 -4.43 4.55 0.21
CA ILE A 346 -5.35 4.43 -0.92
C ILE A 346 -5.51 5.81 -1.56
N ALA A 347 -5.35 5.89 -2.88
CA ALA A 347 -5.52 7.14 -3.63
C ALA A 347 -7.00 7.55 -3.68
N ALA A 348 -7.27 8.85 -3.88
CA ALA A 348 -8.61 9.33 -4.18
C ALA A 348 -9.04 8.88 -5.59
N GLY A 349 -10.31 8.54 -5.73
CA GLY A 349 -10.90 8.10 -7.00
C GLY A 349 -11.63 6.78 -6.90
N GLN A 350 -12.06 6.27 -8.06
CA GLN A 350 -12.72 4.97 -8.15
C GLN A 350 -11.66 3.86 -8.23
N HIS A 351 -11.88 2.78 -7.47
CA HIS A 351 -11.00 1.63 -7.38
C HIS A 351 -11.80 0.32 -7.35
N VAL A 352 -11.15 -0.78 -7.72
CA VAL A 352 -11.67 -2.13 -7.48
C VAL A 352 -11.03 -2.68 -6.20
N LEU A 353 -11.87 -2.94 -5.20
CA LEU A 353 -11.50 -3.65 -3.97
C LEU A 353 -11.79 -5.14 -4.15
N ARG A 354 -10.78 -5.99 -3.99
CA ARG A 354 -10.95 -7.45 -3.98
C ARG A 354 -10.77 -8.00 -2.57
N LEU A 355 -11.72 -8.80 -2.11
CA LEU A 355 -11.58 -9.73 -1.00
C LEU A 355 -11.14 -11.08 -1.55
N ALA A 356 -9.98 -11.58 -1.13
CA ALA A 356 -9.44 -12.86 -1.61
C ALA A 356 -9.22 -13.85 -0.45
N MET A 357 -9.73 -15.07 -0.62
CA MET A 357 -9.63 -16.17 0.34
C MET A 357 -8.36 -16.98 0.09
N ASP A 358 -7.44 -17.02 1.06
CA ASP A 358 -6.10 -17.56 0.86
C ASP A 358 -5.97 -19.01 1.31
N THR A 359 -6.31 -19.28 2.57
CA THR A 359 -6.15 -20.62 3.18
C THR A 359 -7.36 -20.95 4.04
N VAL A 360 -7.72 -22.22 4.11
CA VAL A 360 -8.82 -22.69 4.96
C VAL A 360 -8.35 -22.99 6.38
N GLY A 361 -9.26 -22.80 7.34
CA GLY A 361 -9.05 -23.17 8.74
C GLY A 361 -9.32 -24.65 9.02
N ALA A 362 -9.34 -25.00 10.30
CA ALA A 362 -9.55 -26.38 10.77
C ALA A 362 -10.93 -26.97 10.39
N SER A 363 -11.90 -26.10 10.10
CA SER A 363 -13.25 -26.46 9.66
C SER A 363 -13.35 -26.76 8.16
N GLY A 364 -12.28 -26.54 7.39
CA GLY A 364 -12.28 -26.66 5.93
C GLY A 364 -12.74 -25.39 5.19
N PHE A 365 -13.03 -24.31 5.92
CA PHE A 365 -13.44 -23.01 5.37
C PHE A 365 -12.56 -21.88 5.89
N VAL A 366 -12.47 -20.75 5.18
CA VAL A 366 -11.75 -19.57 5.65
C VAL A 366 -12.48 -18.94 6.82
N GLY A 367 -13.79 -18.74 6.69
CA GLY A 367 -14.66 -18.19 7.73
C GLY A 367 -15.99 -17.68 7.17
N ALA A 368 -16.88 -17.21 8.04
CA ALA A 368 -17.98 -16.35 7.64
C ALA A 368 -17.53 -14.88 7.69
N LEU A 369 -17.96 -14.07 6.73
CA LEU A 369 -17.64 -12.64 6.65
C LEU A 369 -18.89 -11.81 6.34
N ASP A 370 -19.00 -10.64 6.97
CA ASP A 370 -20.22 -9.81 6.96
C ASP A 370 -19.98 -8.43 6.34
N THR A 371 -19.16 -7.58 6.97
CA THR A 371 -18.90 -6.21 6.48
C THR A 371 -17.42 -5.95 6.26
N ILE A 372 -17.10 -5.13 5.26
CA ILE A 372 -15.82 -4.42 5.12
C ILE A 372 -16.06 -2.96 5.53
N THR A 373 -15.16 -2.37 6.31
CA THR A 373 -15.22 -0.94 6.66
C THR A 373 -13.88 -0.30 6.39
N LEU A 374 -13.89 0.75 5.58
CA LEU A 374 -12.74 1.58 5.28
C LEU A 374 -12.93 2.91 6.00
N SER A 375 -12.08 3.18 6.98
CA SER A 375 -12.14 4.40 7.80
C SER A 375 -10.81 5.14 7.71
N THR A 376 -10.83 6.47 7.67
CA THR A 376 -9.59 7.25 7.74
C THR A 376 -8.86 6.94 9.04
N VAL A 377 -7.56 6.76 8.96
CA VAL A 377 -6.72 6.80 10.17
C VAL A 377 -6.74 8.24 10.66
N ALA A 378 -7.11 8.45 11.93
CA ALA A 378 -6.98 9.79 12.52
C ALA A 378 -5.50 10.19 12.43
N ALA A 379 -5.22 11.35 11.82
CA ALA A 379 -3.87 11.88 11.80
C ALA A 379 -3.36 11.94 13.24
N SER A 380 -2.20 11.35 13.50
CA SER A 380 -1.54 11.56 14.78
C SER A 380 -1.24 13.05 14.89
N VAL A 381 -1.69 13.64 16.00
CA VAL A 381 -1.46 15.06 16.27
C VAL A 381 -0.25 15.14 17.18
N GLN A 382 0.71 15.97 16.80
CA GLN A 382 1.83 16.29 17.67
C GLN A 382 1.32 16.91 18.97
N ALA A 383 1.83 16.43 20.10
CA ALA A 383 1.53 17.00 21.41
C ALA A 383 2.77 17.04 22.29
N PRO A 384 2.91 18.07 23.15
CA PRO A 384 4.05 18.23 24.03
C PRO A 384 4.31 16.96 24.83
N TYR A 385 5.59 16.59 24.97
CA TYR A 385 5.98 15.53 25.90
C TYR A 385 5.41 15.80 27.31
N GLY A 386 4.78 14.79 27.91
CA GLY A 386 4.12 14.93 29.22
C GLY A 386 2.88 15.87 29.22
N GLY A 387 2.41 16.31 28.05
CA GLY A 387 1.26 17.20 27.89
C GLY A 387 1.52 18.67 28.23
N VAL A 388 2.77 19.06 28.48
CA VAL A 388 3.14 20.44 28.88
C VAL A 388 4.34 20.92 28.06
N ALA A 389 4.24 22.13 27.50
CA ALA A 389 5.33 22.75 26.76
C ALA A 389 6.54 23.05 27.67
N TRP A 390 7.75 22.84 27.17
CA TRP A 390 8.98 23.17 27.89
C TRP A 390 9.12 24.67 28.10
N VAL A 391 9.30 25.11 29.34
CA VAL A 391 9.46 26.54 29.65
C VAL A 391 10.88 26.99 29.28
N MET A 392 10.98 28.05 28.47
CA MET A 392 12.25 28.60 27.99
C MET A 392 12.48 30.05 28.47
N PRO A 393 13.74 30.43 28.82
CA PRO A 393 14.98 29.64 28.73
C PRO A 393 15.06 28.47 29.73
N GLY A 394 15.71 27.38 29.33
CA GLY A 394 15.71 26.12 30.05
C GLY A 394 16.41 25.00 29.28
N THR A 395 16.37 23.77 29.82
CA THR A 395 16.96 22.56 29.22
C THR A 395 15.85 21.61 28.78
N VAL A 396 15.98 21.07 27.58
CA VAL A 396 15.17 20.00 26.98
C VAL A 396 16.06 18.78 26.84
N GLU A 397 15.66 17.69 27.47
CA GLU A 397 16.29 16.38 27.28
C GLU A 397 15.84 15.82 25.93
N VAL A 398 16.79 15.43 25.07
CA VAL A 398 16.47 15.16 23.66
C VAL A 398 15.61 13.91 23.46
N GLU A 399 15.69 12.94 24.37
CA GLU A 399 14.85 11.74 24.38
C GLU A 399 13.40 12.01 24.84
N ASN A 400 13.11 13.22 25.33
CA ASN A 400 11.76 13.68 25.68
C ASN A 400 11.15 14.55 24.57
N PHE A 401 11.29 14.08 23.33
CA PHE A 401 10.60 14.64 22.17
C PHE A 401 9.08 14.49 22.28
N ASP A 402 8.34 15.28 21.49
CA ASP A 402 6.89 15.30 21.50
C ASP A 402 6.28 13.91 21.21
N THR A 403 4.99 13.77 21.53
CA THR A 403 4.20 12.59 21.13
C THR A 403 3.53 12.85 19.79
N GLY A 404 3.26 11.81 19.01
CA GLY A 404 2.71 11.93 17.64
C GLY A 404 3.24 10.85 16.69
N GLY A 405 4.34 10.18 17.07
CA GLY A 405 4.93 9.09 16.30
C GLY A 405 5.80 9.56 15.13
N GLN A 406 6.34 8.58 14.42
CA GLN A 406 7.14 8.74 13.20
C GLN A 406 6.44 9.66 12.18
N THR A 407 7.19 10.54 11.53
CA THR A 407 6.78 11.60 10.60
C THR A 407 5.97 12.76 11.18
N VAL A 408 5.60 12.71 12.47
CA VAL A 408 4.82 13.77 13.13
C VAL A 408 5.61 14.45 14.24
N ALA A 409 6.14 13.69 15.20
CA ALA A 409 6.93 14.25 16.32
C ALA A 409 8.43 13.94 16.20
N TYR A 410 8.78 12.94 15.40
CA TYR A 410 10.15 12.58 15.06
C TYR A 410 10.20 11.92 13.69
N SER A 411 11.40 11.79 13.12
CA SER A 411 11.69 10.91 11.98
C SER A 411 12.98 10.16 12.24
N ASP A 412 12.86 8.85 12.42
CA ASP A 412 13.98 7.91 12.43
C ASP A 412 14.09 7.23 11.05
N THR A 413 15.31 6.98 10.55
CA THR A 413 15.51 6.29 9.27
C THR A 413 15.61 4.78 9.40
N THR A 414 15.64 4.29 10.64
CA THR A 414 15.66 2.90 11.04
C THR A 414 14.39 2.55 11.83
N GLY A 415 14.07 1.26 11.87
CA GLY A 415 12.89 0.76 12.58
C GLY A 415 13.28 0.18 13.93
N GLY A 416 12.54 0.57 14.97
CA GLY A 416 12.79 0.22 16.36
C GLY A 416 13.96 0.96 17.00
N ASN A 417 13.94 1.05 18.33
CA ASN A 417 14.96 1.70 19.14
C ASN A 417 16.17 0.76 19.38
N GLU A 418 17.26 0.95 18.64
CA GLU A 418 18.52 0.21 18.72
C GLU A 418 19.22 0.37 20.08
N GLY A 419 19.08 1.53 20.72
CA GLY A 419 19.67 1.81 22.03
C GLY A 419 18.99 1.05 23.19
N GLY A 420 17.75 0.60 22.98
CA GLY A 420 17.03 -0.32 23.86
C GLY A 420 16.60 0.27 25.21
N ALA A 421 16.75 1.57 25.44
CA ALA A 421 16.34 2.26 26.66
C ALA A 421 15.23 3.27 26.36
N TYR A 422 14.26 3.40 27.26
CA TYR A 422 13.23 4.46 27.28
C TYR A 422 12.36 4.58 25.99
N ARG A 423 11.05 4.79 26.15
CA ARG A 423 10.10 4.88 25.00
C ARG A 423 10.24 3.78 23.93
N GLY A 424 10.49 2.53 24.32
CA GLY A 424 10.77 1.42 23.38
C GLY A 424 9.63 1.00 22.44
N ALA A 425 8.53 1.75 22.37
CA ALA A 425 7.50 1.63 21.34
C ALA A 425 7.72 2.59 20.16
N GLU A 426 8.59 3.58 20.32
CA GLU A 426 8.99 4.54 19.29
C GLU A 426 10.28 4.04 18.62
N ASP A 427 10.55 4.52 17.41
CA ASP A 427 11.73 4.10 16.64
C ASP A 427 13.01 4.85 17.01
N VAL A 428 12.92 6.01 17.69
CA VAL A 428 14.11 6.80 18.07
C VAL A 428 15.09 5.98 18.90
N ASP A 429 16.35 5.94 18.46
CA ASP A 429 17.44 5.23 19.10
C ASP A 429 17.92 5.90 20.41
N ILE A 430 17.35 5.46 21.54
CA ILE A 430 17.64 6.00 22.88
C ILE A 430 18.49 5.01 23.68
N ALA A 431 19.64 5.48 24.17
CA ALA A 431 20.54 4.74 25.04
C ALA A 431 20.50 5.25 26.49
N GLY A 432 20.63 4.32 27.43
CA GLY A 432 20.83 4.64 28.85
C GLY A 432 22.31 4.71 29.21
N HIS A 433 22.78 5.82 29.80
CA HIS A 433 24.15 5.95 30.28
C HIS A 433 24.28 6.92 31.46
N ALA A 434 25.11 6.57 32.46
CA ALA A 434 25.25 7.35 33.69
C ALA A 434 25.88 8.74 33.52
N SER A 435 26.53 9.02 32.39
CA SER A 435 27.09 10.35 32.07
C SER A 435 26.12 11.27 31.31
N ALA A 436 24.98 10.74 30.88
CA ALA A 436 23.86 11.52 30.36
C ALA A 436 23.16 12.24 31.52
N ASN A 437 22.61 13.43 31.29
CA ASN A 437 22.17 14.34 32.35
C ASN A 437 21.11 13.71 33.26
N ASN A 438 20.14 13.00 32.67
CA ASN A 438 19.09 12.30 33.40
C ASN A 438 19.20 10.76 33.31
N GLY A 439 20.29 10.26 32.73
CA GLY A 439 20.54 8.84 32.50
C GLY A 439 20.15 8.31 31.12
N ASN A 440 19.53 9.10 30.24
CA ASN A 440 19.25 8.74 28.85
C ASN A 440 19.79 9.78 27.87
N CYS A 441 20.10 9.35 26.66
CA CYS A 441 20.54 10.18 25.54
C CYS A 441 20.12 9.51 24.22
N ILE A 442 20.07 10.24 23.11
CA ILE A 442 19.91 9.63 21.79
C ILE A 442 21.27 9.30 21.16
N GLY A 443 21.34 8.17 20.46
CA GLY A 443 22.52 7.68 19.76
C GLY A 443 22.14 7.15 18.38
N TRP A 444 23.06 6.48 17.68
CA TRP A 444 22.84 5.88 16.35
C TRP A 444 22.24 6.83 15.29
N THR A 445 22.28 8.14 15.57
CA THR A 445 21.65 9.16 14.76
C THR A 445 22.24 9.22 13.36
N LYS A 446 21.39 9.36 12.34
CA LYS A 446 21.77 9.42 10.93
C LYS A 446 21.27 10.70 10.27
N ALA A 447 21.95 11.07 9.20
CA ALA A 447 21.56 12.18 8.34
C ALA A 447 20.13 11.98 7.80
N GLY A 448 19.30 13.02 7.92
CA GLY A 448 17.89 13.02 7.53
C GLY A 448 16.93 12.79 8.70
N GLU A 449 17.42 12.42 9.87
CA GLU A 449 16.59 12.24 11.07
C GLU A 449 16.32 13.57 11.78
N TRP A 450 15.22 13.62 12.52
CA TRP A 450 14.86 14.80 13.29
C TRP A 450 13.93 14.48 14.47
N LEU A 451 13.97 15.34 15.49
CA LEU A 451 13.12 15.25 16.68
C LEU A 451 12.53 16.63 16.99
N GLU A 452 11.24 16.68 17.36
CA GLU A 452 10.55 17.93 17.69
C GLU A 452 10.11 18.03 19.14
N TYR A 453 10.08 19.27 19.62
CA TYR A 453 9.75 19.64 20.99
C TYR A 453 8.86 20.87 20.99
N THR A 454 7.74 20.79 21.69
CA THR A 454 6.90 21.95 21.95
C THR A 454 7.49 22.75 23.11
N ILE A 455 7.96 23.97 22.84
CA ILE A 455 8.56 24.88 23.83
C ILE A 455 7.68 26.11 24.03
N ASN A 456 7.80 26.80 25.17
CA ASN A 456 7.15 28.07 25.47
C ASN A 456 8.19 29.08 25.97
N VAL A 457 8.52 30.04 25.12
CA VAL A 457 9.46 31.13 25.41
C VAL A 457 8.74 32.21 26.21
N VAL A 458 9.18 32.42 27.46
CA VAL A 458 8.46 33.30 28.41
C VAL A 458 8.63 34.78 28.06
N THR A 459 9.80 35.17 27.58
CA THR A 459 10.14 36.57 27.27
C THR A 459 10.79 36.62 25.88
N PRO A 460 10.45 37.55 24.99
CA PRO A 460 11.17 37.66 23.72
C PRO A 460 12.59 38.16 23.98
N GLY A 461 13.57 37.69 23.21
CA GLY A 461 14.96 38.04 23.50
C GLY A 461 15.98 37.49 22.50
N SER A 462 17.25 37.79 22.80
CA SER A 462 18.40 37.19 22.14
C SER A 462 18.90 36.02 22.99
N TYR A 463 18.91 34.82 22.42
CA TYR A 463 19.23 33.58 23.08
C TYR A 463 20.41 32.87 22.41
N VAL A 464 21.12 32.06 23.17
CA VAL A 464 22.08 31.08 22.64
C VAL A 464 21.50 29.70 22.86
N LEU A 465 21.44 28.92 21.78
CA LEU A 465 21.03 27.51 21.82
C LEU A 465 22.29 26.66 21.92
N GLN A 466 22.30 25.72 22.85
CA GLN A 466 23.41 24.80 23.05
C GLN A 466 22.93 23.36 22.99
N ALA A 467 23.67 22.51 22.30
CA ALA A 467 23.47 21.07 22.33
C ALA A 467 24.67 20.39 23.00
N ARG A 468 24.40 19.42 23.87
CA ARG A 468 25.44 18.55 24.46
C ARG A 468 25.57 17.30 23.62
N VAL A 469 26.75 17.14 23.00
CA VAL A 469 27.00 16.15 21.95
C VAL A 469 28.25 15.33 22.21
N ALA A 470 28.32 14.13 21.65
CA ALA A 470 29.47 13.23 21.72
C ALA A 470 29.66 12.44 20.43
N SER A 471 30.90 12.06 20.11
CA SER A 471 31.21 11.18 18.99
C SER A 471 32.57 10.52 19.16
N LEU A 472 32.64 9.23 18.80
CA LEU A 472 33.91 8.54 18.59
C LEU A 472 34.43 8.88 17.19
N GLY A 473 35.46 9.73 17.09
CA GLY A 473 35.91 10.27 15.81
C GLY A 473 35.11 11.52 15.39
N ALA A 474 35.51 12.14 14.28
CA ALA A 474 34.81 13.34 13.78
C ALA A 474 33.36 12.99 13.44
N GLY A 475 32.43 13.59 14.18
CA GLY A 475 31.00 13.42 13.98
C GLY A 475 30.48 14.21 12.78
N GLY A 476 29.17 14.21 12.67
CA GLY A 476 28.44 14.84 11.59
C GLY A 476 28.11 16.31 11.83
N THR A 477 27.05 16.78 11.18
CA THR A 477 26.48 18.12 11.39
C THR A 477 25.01 18.07 11.74
N PHE A 478 24.55 19.07 12.48
CA PHE A 478 23.16 19.24 12.87
C PHE A 478 22.81 20.73 12.93
N HIS A 479 21.52 21.04 13.02
CA HIS A 479 21.05 22.38 13.34
C HIS A 479 19.76 22.32 14.17
N ILE A 480 19.35 23.47 14.70
CA ILE A 480 18.08 23.63 15.39
C ILE A 480 17.19 24.58 14.60
N GLU A 481 15.93 24.18 14.41
CA GLU A 481 14.88 24.99 13.80
C GLU A 481 13.89 25.46 14.87
N LEU A 482 13.29 26.63 14.63
CA LEU A 482 12.08 27.09 15.33
C LEU A 482 11.01 27.36 14.28
N ASP A 483 9.85 26.74 14.45
CA ASP A 483 8.70 26.85 13.55
C ASP A 483 9.08 26.63 12.07
N GLY A 484 9.91 25.60 11.81
CA GLY A 484 10.40 25.24 10.48
C GLY A 484 11.50 26.15 9.91
N THR A 485 12.00 27.10 10.70
CA THR A 485 13.10 27.99 10.31
C THR A 485 14.39 27.56 11.00
N ASN A 486 15.44 27.22 10.25
CA ASN A 486 16.78 26.99 10.80
C ASN A 486 17.30 28.27 11.45
N VAL A 487 17.52 28.25 12.77
CA VAL A 487 17.93 29.41 13.56
C VAL A 487 19.40 29.38 14.02
N THR A 488 20.06 28.23 13.97
CA THR A 488 21.46 28.10 14.44
C THR A 488 22.48 28.13 13.31
N GLY A 489 22.04 27.90 12.06
CA GLY A 489 22.95 27.43 11.02
C GLY A 489 23.48 26.03 11.34
N SER A 490 24.45 25.56 10.55
CA SER A 490 25.04 24.23 10.72
C SER A 490 26.07 24.21 11.86
N LEU A 491 25.90 23.31 12.81
CA LEU A 491 26.81 23.01 13.91
C LEU A 491 27.47 21.65 13.69
N THR A 492 28.72 21.49 14.09
CA THR A 492 29.47 20.23 13.95
C THR A 492 29.45 19.42 15.25
N VAL A 493 29.45 18.09 15.16
CA VAL A 493 29.72 17.21 16.30
C VAL A 493 31.23 16.90 16.31
N PRO A 494 31.99 17.36 17.31
CA PRO A 494 33.43 17.12 17.36
C PRO A 494 33.75 15.68 17.76
N ASN A 495 35.00 15.26 17.50
CA ASN A 495 35.52 14.03 18.11
C ASN A 495 35.74 14.26 19.61
N THR A 496 34.91 13.66 20.44
CA THR A 496 35.01 13.75 21.90
C THR A 496 35.76 12.57 22.51
N GLY A 497 36.20 11.62 21.69
CA GLY A 497 36.99 10.45 22.06
C GLY A 497 36.18 9.23 22.49
N ASP A 498 34.89 9.39 22.80
CA ASP A 498 33.97 8.31 23.17
C ASP A 498 32.51 8.78 22.99
N TRP A 499 31.58 7.84 22.74
CA TRP A 499 30.15 8.12 22.53
C TRP A 499 29.43 8.71 23.75
N PHE A 500 30.03 8.63 24.93
CA PHE A 500 29.49 9.18 26.17
C PHE A 500 30.45 10.18 26.85
N SER A 501 31.45 10.66 26.09
CA SER A 501 32.33 11.78 26.44
C SER A 501 31.75 13.04 25.79
N TRP A 502 31.25 13.96 26.60
CA TRP A 502 30.36 15.01 26.10
C TRP A 502 31.06 16.37 25.95
N GLN A 503 30.67 17.12 24.92
CA GLN A 503 31.05 18.51 24.71
C GLN A 503 29.84 19.37 24.38
N ILE A 504 29.92 20.67 24.69
CA ILE A 504 28.87 21.65 24.37
C ILE A 504 29.14 22.29 23.03
N ARG A 505 28.10 22.37 22.19
CA ARG A 505 28.10 23.14 20.95
C ARG A 505 27.08 24.26 21.04
N SER A 506 27.55 25.49 20.86
CA SER A 506 26.74 26.70 20.94
C SER A 506 26.43 27.25 19.56
N SER A 507 25.22 27.79 19.38
CA SER A 507 24.92 28.73 18.32
C SER A 507 25.52 30.10 18.61
N GLY A 508 25.48 31.01 17.63
CA GLY A 508 25.52 32.44 17.93
C GLY A 508 24.21 32.93 18.55
N ASN A 509 24.08 34.25 18.71
CA ASN A 509 22.87 34.89 19.20
C ASN A 509 21.70 34.73 18.21
N VAL A 510 20.59 34.19 18.70
CA VAL A 510 19.33 33.97 17.97
C VAL A 510 18.24 34.83 18.58
N SER A 511 17.54 35.63 17.76
CA SER A 511 16.38 36.38 18.23
C SER A 511 15.13 35.50 18.20
N ILE A 512 14.48 35.32 19.35
CA ILE A 512 13.30 34.46 19.49
C ILE A 512 12.16 35.27 20.13
N GLY A 513 10.97 35.16 19.56
CA GLY A 513 9.75 35.77 20.10
C GLY A 513 9.28 35.07 21.39
N ALA A 514 8.36 35.69 22.12
CA ALA A 514 7.66 35.01 23.21
C ALA A 514 6.47 34.22 22.67
N GLY A 515 6.12 33.14 23.37
CA GLY A 515 5.02 32.26 23.04
C GLY A 515 5.45 30.82 22.83
N GLN A 516 4.51 30.01 22.36
CA GLN A 516 4.74 28.61 22.05
C GLN A 516 5.39 28.49 20.67
N HIS A 517 6.40 27.63 20.57
CA HIS A 517 7.13 27.33 19.34
C HIS A 517 7.33 25.82 19.22
N VAL A 518 7.47 25.33 17.99
CA VAL A 518 8.01 23.98 17.72
C VAL A 518 9.50 24.11 17.48
N MET A 519 10.30 23.54 18.38
CA MET A 519 11.75 23.43 18.22
C MET A 519 12.08 22.07 17.61
N ARG A 520 12.86 22.05 16.53
CA ARG A 520 13.33 20.82 15.88
C ARG A 520 14.84 20.69 16.00
N LEU A 521 15.32 19.54 16.44
CA LEU A 521 16.71 19.10 16.25
C LEU A 521 16.80 18.34 14.93
N SER A 522 17.51 18.88 13.94
CA SER A 522 17.66 18.31 12.60
C SER A 522 19.08 17.77 12.41
N LEU A 523 19.20 16.51 11.97
CA LEU A 523 20.47 15.79 11.81
C LEU A 523 20.86 15.80 10.32
N ASP A 524 21.87 16.60 9.97
CA ASP A 524 22.09 17.02 8.57
C ASP A 524 23.01 16.09 7.78
N SER A 525 24.12 15.67 8.38
CA SER A 525 25.14 14.87 7.69
C SER A 525 25.85 13.94 8.65
N ASN A 526 26.23 12.75 8.16
CA ASN A 526 26.94 11.76 8.96
C ASN A 526 28.43 12.11 9.08
N GLY A 527 29.01 11.78 10.23
CA GLY A 527 30.45 11.73 10.44
C GLY A 527 31.10 10.49 9.81
N ALA A 528 32.41 10.33 10.05
CA ALA A 528 33.21 9.29 9.41
C ALA A 528 32.79 7.86 9.77
N LEU A 529 32.09 7.65 10.89
CA LEU A 529 31.60 6.36 11.33
C LEU A 529 30.14 6.06 10.91
N GLY A 530 29.54 6.91 10.07
CA GLY A 530 28.18 6.70 9.56
C GLY A 530 27.06 7.25 10.45
N TYR A 531 27.40 7.97 11.53
CA TYR A 531 26.45 8.59 12.45
C TYR A 531 26.71 10.08 12.59
N VAL A 532 25.69 10.88 12.91
CA VAL A 532 25.84 12.31 13.23
C VAL A 532 26.51 12.49 14.59
N GLY A 533 26.03 11.78 15.61
CA GLY A 533 26.59 11.81 16.97
C GLY A 533 25.64 11.26 18.03
N ALA A 534 26.06 11.27 19.28
CA ALA A 534 25.15 11.14 20.42
C ALA A 534 24.76 12.53 20.93
N PHE A 535 23.52 12.69 21.39
CA PHE A 535 22.98 13.94 21.91
C PHE A 535 22.30 13.69 23.26
N ASP A 536 22.52 14.58 24.23
CA ASP A 536 22.01 14.45 25.59
C ASP A 536 20.90 15.48 25.87
N TYR A 537 21.20 16.77 25.71
CA TYR A 537 20.19 17.82 25.84
C TYR A 537 20.42 18.96 24.87
N VAL A 538 19.35 19.73 24.65
CA VAL A 538 19.40 21.08 24.10
C VAL A 538 19.01 22.07 25.19
N ARG A 539 19.76 23.15 25.36
CA ARG A 539 19.40 24.22 26.30
C ARG A 539 19.36 25.57 25.62
N MET A 540 18.37 26.38 26.00
CA MET A 540 18.24 27.78 25.60
C MET A 540 18.69 28.65 26.76
N MET A 541 19.71 29.48 26.54
CA MET A 541 20.28 30.34 27.56
C MET A 541 20.30 31.80 27.11
N THR A 542 20.33 32.72 28.07
CA THR A 542 20.49 34.15 27.81
C THR A 542 21.89 34.60 28.20
N GLN A 543 22.56 35.27 27.27
CA GLN A 543 23.74 36.07 27.57
C GLN A 543 23.35 37.54 27.51
N THR A 544 23.74 38.29 28.54
CA THR A 544 23.50 39.74 28.60
C THR A 544 24.80 40.47 28.84
N PRO A 545 25.00 41.66 28.22
CA PRO A 545 26.16 42.48 28.51
C PRO A 545 26.30 42.72 30.00
N TYR A 546 27.53 42.77 30.50
CA TYR A 546 27.77 43.19 31.88
C TYR A 546 27.07 44.53 32.17
N GLY A 547 26.25 44.57 33.24
CA GLY A 547 25.48 45.77 33.59
C GLY A 547 24.33 46.11 32.63
N GLY A 548 23.99 45.21 31.70
CA GLY A 548 22.89 45.35 30.74
C GLY A 548 23.18 46.28 29.55
N VAL A 549 24.40 46.81 29.44
CA VAL A 549 24.80 47.74 28.36
C VAL A 549 26.10 47.23 27.73
N PRO A 550 26.16 47.06 26.39
CA PRO A 550 27.40 46.72 25.71
C PRO A 550 28.54 47.71 25.97
N TRP A 551 29.77 47.21 26.04
CA TRP A 551 30.94 48.07 26.11
C TRP A 551 31.14 48.85 24.82
N THR A 552 31.41 50.15 24.89
CA THR A 552 31.67 50.94 23.69
C THR A 552 33.14 50.87 23.30
N VAL A 553 33.43 50.55 22.02
CA VAL A 553 34.78 50.66 21.43
C VAL A 553 34.82 51.79 20.38
N PRO A 554 35.90 52.60 20.31
CA PRO A 554 37.13 52.54 21.11
C PRO A 554 36.90 52.90 22.59
N GLY A 555 37.55 52.17 23.49
CA GLY A 555 37.35 52.27 24.93
C GLY A 555 38.13 51.20 25.69
N ALA A 556 37.93 51.13 27.00
CA ALA A 556 38.51 50.09 27.85
C ALA A 556 37.40 49.16 28.38
N VAL A 557 37.68 47.87 28.38
CA VAL A 557 36.86 46.83 29.02
C VAL A 557 37.66 46.29 30.19
N ASN A 558 37.08 46.27 31.39
CA ASN A 558 37.75 45.59 32.50
C ASN A 558 37.43 44.09 32.41
N VAL A 559 38.47 43.26 32.47
CA VAL A 559 38.38 41.81 32.20
C VAL A 559 37.50 41.04 33.19
N GLU A 560 37.38 41.53 34.42
CA GLU A 560 36.49 40.91 35.42
C GLU A 560 35.01 41.24 35.21
N ASN A 561 34.67 42.10 34.26
CA ASN A 561 33.30 42.48 33.90
C ASN A 561 32.87 41.85 32.56
N PHE A 562 33.11 40.55 32.43
CA PHE A 562 32.57 39.74 31.36
C PHE A 562 31.04 39.63 31.45
N ASP A 563 30.43 39.21 30.35
CA ASP A 563 28.97 39.14 30.21
C ASP A 563 28.33 38.22 31.27
N VAL A 564 27.04 38.43 31.53
CA VAL A 564 26.26 37.57 32.44
C VAL A 564 25.60 36.47 31.61
N GLY A 565 25.93 35.22 31.90
CA GLY A 565 25.46 34.04 31.16
C GLY A 565 25.89 32.71 31.78
N GLY A 566 26.96 32.71 32.56
CA GLY A 566 27.43 31.54 33.32
C GLY A 566 28.44 30.67 32.55
N GLN A 567 28.90 29.61 33.22
CA GLN A 567 29.88 28.65 32.71
C GLN A 567 29.43 28.03 31.37
N GLY A 568 30.33 28.09 30.39
CA GLY A 568 30.14 27.61 29.02
C GLY A 568 29.28 28.52 28.14
N LEU A 569 28.89 29.72 28.62
CA LEU A 569 28.19 30.72 27.82
C LEU A 569 28.91 32.07 27.83
N SER A 570 29.06 32.71 29.00
CA SER A 570 29.75 34.00 29.08
C SER A 570 31.20 33.89 29.56
N TYR A 571 31.58 32.73 30.08
CA TYR A 571 32.95 32.37 30.42
C TYR A 571 33.12 30.85 30.42
N SER A 572 34.37 30.37 30.42
CA SER A 572 34.71 29.00 30.75
C SER A 572 35.90 28.99 31.69
N ASP A 573 35.68 28.51 32.92
CA ASP A 573 36.72 28.19 33.89
C ASP A 573 36.88 26.67 34.00
N THR A 574 38.11 26.17 34.07
CA THR A 574 38.37 24.72 34.22
C THR A 574 38.42 24.28 35.68
N THR A 575 38.30 25.23 36.59
CA THR A 575 38.27 25.04 38.04
C THR A 575 36.97 25.56 38.61
N GLY A 576 36.40 24.82 39.55
CA GLY A 576 35.15 25.22 40.20
C GLY A 576 35.39 26.26 41.29
N GLY A 577 34.57 27.30 41.30
CA GLY A 577 34.58 28.38 42.27
C GLY A 577 35.69 29.41 42.06
N ASN A 578 35.40 30.65 42.45
CA ASN A 578 36.34 31.76 42.37
C ASN A 578 37.36 31.74 43.52
N ALA A 579 38.57 31.27 43.24
CA ALA A 579 39.71 31.20 44.16
C ALA A 579 40.20 32.57 44.63
N GLY A 580 40.01 33.62 43.82
CA GLY A 580 40.36 35.00 44.17
C GLY A 580 39.40 35.64 45.18
N GLY A 581 38.13 35.20 45.20
CA GLY A 581 37.12 35.51 46.20
C GLY A 581 36.70 36.99 46.31
N SER A 582 37.10 37.85 45.38
CA SER A 582 36.95 39.31 45.52
C SER A 582 35.68 39.87 44.89
N TYR A 583 35.31 39.37 43.71
CA TYR A 583 34.24 39.95 42.89
C TYR A 583 33.55 38.85 42.10
N ARG A 584 32.23 38.97 41.87
CA ARG A 584 31.40 37.94 41.20
C ARG A 584 31.59 36.54 41.79
N THR A 585 31.62 36.43 43.11
CA THR A 585 31.93 35.19 43.86
C THR A 585 30.93 34.04 43.68
N GLY A 586 29.82 34.27 42.97
CA GLY A 586 28.86 33.24 42.59
C GLY A 586 29.17 32.55 41.26
N GLU A 587 30.21 33.00 40.57
CA GLU A 587 30.70 32.44 39.31
C GLU A 587 32.10 31.85 39.53
N ASP A 588 32.57 31.04 38.58
CA ASP A 588 33.81 30.29 38.76
C ASP A 588 35.06 31.09 38.39
N VAL A 589 34.95 32.14 37.56
CA VAL A 589 36.11 32.94 37.14
C VAL A 589 36.87 33.48 38.34
N ASP A 590 38.16 33.15 38.40
CA ASP A 590 39.07 33.50 39.49
C ASP A 590 39.40 35.02 39.52
N ILE A 591 38.61 35.79 40.27
CA ILE A 591 38.77 37.24 40.41
C ILE A 591 39.29 37.61 41.81
N ALA A 592 40.48 38.20 41.86
CA ALA A 592 41.12 38.66 43.08
C ALA A 592 41.21 40.18 43.19
N PHE A 593 41.27 40.65 44.44
CA PHE A 593 41.57 42.03 44.76
C PHE A 593 43.05 42.31 44.50
N ASP A 594 43.35 43.32 43.68
CA ASP A 594 44.70 43.82 43.49
C ASP A 594 44.70 45.35 43.45
N SER A 595 45.19 45.98 44.52
CA SER A 595 45.28 47.45 44.64
C SER A 595 46.13 48.15 43.56
N THR A 596 46.92 47.40 42.76
CA THR A 596 47.70 47.96 41.64
C THR A 596 47.01 47.79 40.28
N ALA A 597 45.91 47.05 40.22
CA ALA A 597 45.04 46.95 39.04
C ALA A 597 44.22 48.23 38.85
N SER A 598 43.68 48.44 37.64
CA SER A 598 43.01 49.69 37.24
C SER A 598 41.77 50.05 38.07
N ASN A 599 41.11 49.06 38.67
CA ASN A 599 39.91 49.24 39.48
C ASN A 599 39.90 48.32 40.72
N ASN A 600 41.08 47.96 41.21
CA ASN A 600 41.30 47.06 42.34
C ASN A 600 40.88 45.59 42.12
N GLN A 601 40.60 45.18 40.88
CA GLN A 601 40.24 43.81 40.54
C GLN A 601 41.14 43.27 39.42
N SER A 602 41.43 41.98 39.46
CA SER A 602 42.18 41.26 38.43
C SER A 602 41.65 39.85 38.27
N VAL A 603 41.58 39.36 37.03
CA VAL A 603 41.40 37.94 36.75
C VAL A 603 42.76 37.25 36.83
N GLY A 604 42.86 36.22 37.65
CA GLY A 604 44.09 35.47 37.92
C GLY A 604 43.87 33.97 37.77
N TRP A 605 44.87 33.16 38.14
CA TRP A 605 44.81 31.67 38.13
C TRP A 605 44.39 31.02 36.80
N THR A 606 44.39 31.79 35.71
CA THR A 606 43.96 31.36 34.38
C THR A 606 44.76 30.18 33.84
N LYS A 607 44.08 29.26 33.14
CA LYS A 607 44.65 28.07 32.52
C LYS A 607 44.38 28.02 31.02
N ALA A 608 45.14 27.15 30.35
CA ALA A 608 44.94 26.91 28.93
C ALA A 608 43.53 26.38 28.66
N GLY A 609 42.81 27.04 27.75
CA GLY A 609 41.44 26.69 27.35
C GLY A 609 40.35 27.50 28.05
N GLU A 610 40.69 28.33 29.04
CA GLU A 610 39.73 29.23 29.69
C GLU A 610 39.49 30.49 28.86
N TRP A 611 38.27 31.02 28.95
CA TRP A 611 37.85 32.19 28.18
C TRP A 611 36.75 32.99 28.89
N MET A 612 36.57 34.24 28.46
CA MET A 612 35.53 35.16 28.92
C MET A 612 35.01 35.95 27.71
N GLU A 613 33.70 36.18 27.65
CA GLU A 613 33.05 36.92 26.58
C GLU A 613 32.56 38.30 27.02
N TYR A 614 32.55 39.24 26.07
CA TYR A 614 32.18 40.62 26.28
C TYR A 614 31.37 41.12 25.10
N THR A 615 30.15 41.61 25.34
CA THR A 615 29.37 42.26 24.30
C THR A 615 29.86 43.70 24.11
N ILE A 616 30.23 44.05 22.87
CA ILE A 616 30.69 45.40 22.52
C ILE A 616 29.78 46.09 21.49
N THR A 617 29.79 47.42 21.46
CA THR A 617 29.25 48.26 20.39
C THR A 617 30.37 49.07 19.77
N ASN A 618 30.51 48.98 18.45
CA ASN A 618 31.52 49.74 17.70
C ASN A 618 31.00 51.14 17.35
N ALA A 619 31.43 52.15 18.10
CA ALA A 619 31.05 53.54 17.88
C ALA A 619 31.86 54.23 16.76
N ALA A 620 33.01 53.65 16.35
CA ALA A 620 33.86 54.22 15.31
C ALA A 620 34.49 53.11 14.44
N PRO A 621 33.87 52.74 13.31
CA PRO A 621 34.42 51.71 12.42
C PRO A 621 35.81 52.08 11.90
N GLY A 622 36.76 51.15 11.98
CA GLY A 622 38.14 51.36 11.55
C GLY A 622 39.09 50.28 12.09
N PRO A 623 40.39 50.35 11.77
CA PRO A 623 41.38 49.47 12.38
C PRO A 623 41.57 49.82 13.86
N TYR A 624 41.68 48.79 14.70
CA TYR A 624 41.91 48.91 16.14
C TYR A 624 43.28 48.34 16.51
N VAL A 625 43.92 48.95 17.51
CA VAL A 625 45.01 48.33 18.26
C VAL A 625 44.40 47.83 19.56
N ILE A 626 44.53 46.54 19.82
CA ILE A 626 44.06 45.95 21.08
C ILE A 626 45.24 45.93 22.04
N GLN A 627 45.00 46.36 23.27
CA GLN A 627 46.03 46.40 24.31
C GLN A 627 45.50 45.70 25.56
N THR A 628 46.27 44.77 26.10
CA THR A 628 45.89 44.00 27.29
C THR A 628 46.89 44.23 28.41
N ARG A 629 46.41 44.58 29.61
CA ARG A 629 47.26 44.65 30.80
C ARG A 629 47.42 43.25 31.39
N VAL A 630 48.67 42.81 31.54
CA VAL A 630 49.02 41.47 32.01
C VAL A 630 50.13 41.51 33.06
N ALA A 631 50.18 40.48 33.92
CA ALA A 631 51.20 40.29 34.94
C ALA A 631 51.52 38.80 35.09
N SER A 632 52.79 38.45 35.34
CA SER A 632 53.22 37.06 35.54
C SER A 632 54.50 36.99 36.38
N VAL A 633 54.60 35.96 37.22
CA VAL A 633 55.87 35.56 37.84
C VAL A 633 56.56 34.56 36.91
N GLY A 634 57.66 34.99 36.27
CA GLY A 634 58.32 34.19 35.23
C GLY A 634 57.66 34.37 33.86
N LEU A 635 58.19 33.68 32.85
CA LEU A 635 57.62 33.75 31.49
C LEU A 635 56.23 33.10 31.51
N GLY A 636 55.19 33.88 31.20
CA GLY A 636 53.82 33.42 31.21
C GLY A 636 53.45 32.62 29.95
N GLY A 637 52.18 32.23 29.88
CA GLY A 637 51.60 31.58 28.70
C GLY A 637 51.31 32.56 27.56
N THR A 638 50.46 32.11 26.63
CA THR A 638 49.92 32.93 25.54
C THR A 638 48.41 32.98 25.63
N PHE A 639 47.80 34.09 25.21
CA PHE A 639 46.36 34.22 25.00
C PHE A 639 46.11 34.80 23.61
N HIS A 640 44.86 34.82 23.16
CA HIS A 640 44.47 35.52 21.93
C HIS A 640 43.12 36.18 22.14
N ILE A 641 42.71 37.00 21.18
CA ILE A 641 41.42 37.70 21.22
C ILE A 641 40.65 37.34 19.96
N GLU A 642 39.40 36.97 20.16
CA GLU A 642 38.46 36.66 19.10
C GLU A 642 37.41 37.75 18.99
N LEU A 643 37.01 38.04 17.75
CA LEU A 643 35.82 38.83 17.45
C LEU A 643 34.86 37.92 16.71
N ASP A 644 33.68 37.70 17.28
CA ASP A 644 32.64 36.82 16.76
C ASP A 644 33.18 35.42 16.39
N GLY A 645 33.97 34.83 17.29
CA GLY A 645 34.60 33.51 17.13
C GLY A 645 35.78 33.45 16.16
N THR A 646 36.22 34.58 15.62
CA THR A 646 37.39 34.66 14.74
C THR A 646 38.57 35.25 15.47
N ASN A 647 39.70 34.53 15.55
CA ASN A 647 40.94 35.06 16.12
C ASN A 647 41.46 36.25 15.31
N VAL A 648 41.47 37.44 15.91
CA VAL A 648 41.88 38.70 15.27
C VAL A 648 43.25 39.20 15.73
N ALA A 649 43.79 38.66 16.83
CA ALA A 649 45.06 39.13 17.42
C ALA A 649 46.24 38.17 17.23
N GLY A 650 45.99 36.89 16.89
CA GLY A 650 47.00 35.84 17.00
C GLY A 650 47.43 35.59 18.46
N PRO A 651 48.46 34.75 18.69
CA PRO A 651 48.96 34.48 20.04
C PRO A 651 49.74 35.68 20.59
N MET A 652 49.29 36.20 21.73
CA MET A 652 49.91 37.26 22.50
C MET A 652 50.65 36.67 23.71
N LEU A 653 51.95 36.93 23.82
CA LEU A 653 52.80 36.42 24.89
C LEU A 653 52.61 37.23 26.18
N VAL A 654 52.45 36.56 27.32
CA VAL A 654 52.52 37.18 28.64
C VAL A 654 53.99 37.21 29.11
N PRO A 655 54.66 38.38 29.13
CA PRO A 655 56.06 38.46 29.52
C PRO A 655 56.25 38.24 31.03
N ASN A 656 57.48 37.94 31.43
CA ASN A 656 57.85 37.97 32.84
C ASN A 656 57.87 39.41 33.36
N THR A 657 56.90 39.76 34.19
CA THR A 657 56.83 41.09 34.81
C THR A 657 57.43 41.12 36.23
N GLY A 658 57.85 39.97 36.75
CA GLY A 658 58.49 39.83 38.06
C GLY A 658 57.53 39.74 39.25
N GLY A 659 56.21 39.69 39.01
CA GLY A 659 55.21 39.65 40.08
C GLY A 659 53.78 39.55 39.55
N TRP A 660 52.88 38.92 40.32
CA TRP A 660 51.45 38.80 39.98
C TRP A 660 50.69 40.14 40.01
N SER A 661 51.26 41.16 40.66
CA SER A 661 50.73 42.54 40.70
C SER A 661 51.67 43.54 40.03
N ALA A 662 52.65 43.06 39.26
CA ALA A 662 53.55 43.87 38.45
C ALA A 662 53.04 43.88 37.01
N TRP A 663 52.34 44.93 36.63
CA TRP A 663 51.60 44.99 35.36
C TRP A 663 52.43 45.57 34.21
N THR A 664 52.29 45.00 33.02
CA THR A 664 52.72 45.62 31.75
C THR A 664 51.57 45.59 30.74
N THR A 665 51.73 46.24 29.59
CA THR A 665 50.76 46.20 28.48
C THR A 665 51.37 45.46 27.30
N VAL A 666 50.60 44.55 26.72
CA VAL A 666 50.94 43.82 25.49
C VAL A 666 49.94 44.18 24.40
N ASN A 667 50.39 44.20 23.15
CA ASN A 667 49.62 44.60 21.97
C ASN A 667 49.74 43.55 20.87
#